data_AF-F5YLS7-F1
#
_entry.id   AF-F5YLS7-F1
#
_cell.length_a   1.000
_cell.length_b   1.000
_cell.length_c   1.000
_cell.angle_alpha   90.00
_cell.angle_beta   90.00
_cell.angle_gamma   90.00
#
_symmetry.space_group_name_H-M   'P 1'
#
loop_
_entity.id
_entity.type
_entity.pdbx_description
1 polymer ?
#
loop_
_entity_poly.entity_id
_entity_poly.type
_entity_poly.pdbx_seq_one_letter_code
_entity_poly.pdbx_strand_id
1 'polypeptide(L)'
;MEGAIVRAAEISGAKVRKEHHCITASFKEETLGFWLDILMTLEAVHGALQRAAPELYGHVCVLGRDIAAGEYETGEEGSEGGPVLLRQLPCEAGATGIWCSETVRTALEPYAFFEAPGENNEAYGQLKNFKALAAYDAGFAKLFPFSEQIQEALGQSDLASARRAVLLAPAFTGKREALSQYCRRLLGEFPPLVIRFGAGGTGLACITDALSLSIRSLFTRPRDAVPSPELPGKAGLLTELDSIGTFIFKERLGDEFSPFGVQKTRRFFQSLLENYAVAAKDRSIIPVILLENISQANPLAARLVVEVCNELFPPTDQGVYILGTCTGEAGFPEANANEANSGEASSDLGGEGSPGGKPSLGIWEALFSRMLRFSPSQETMPEVSEFSSPVDPRGLSPELPRDLWEIAYTMGLLRRYFPPALFLRLLEEEGKNPVMISRALDMLAALGIIDFTGDPLPRFRDFFTLAEEHLGPLKDRIHSLVRNRLLAWVGAGKLRPSFKLLEALADLGEIGSPELVLEALSLDLSNGTCLNLRRAIEQSHLEEVAGPDRLPTLLYIFKTQESLLRGDRAAIIAAFGDPPPEEDFPPYKVRILTNETSYSLSVHAIDQASELIKKAMLLCQGRSVGRGLAQAYRLFSLVNLSRRRLSDAMDYFAFAMEQAEKSEDFEEFTLSAYYAAQAQFLFGNIAKAERLARKAEETALIVGLTAWADRSRFLRGKLRFESGLYQDALDLFTELRSRPTGTLSPDAEDTLEAWIYRSAVYLGSAGIPKPARANGDARFFEIEASYLAGDYPLTAVLSERLLEDLPAWDFLFIEQPDWRSGFAQGELYLFSQREFLGPLIAAYHALALCRLDRPGEGPSPKAEARRSMDQLFQDEQFSDMDPNDAFYYYAYYCVLGESGAAEVDMNTAVSMAFKRLQRRASRIDDIEINKAFLNRHYWNQALCLEAKEHKLI
;
A
#
# COMPACT_ATOMS: atom_id res chain seq x y z
N MET A 1 51.11 0.99 -15.96
CA MET A 1 50.81 1.87 -14.80
C MET A 1 49.72 2.88 -15.12
N GLU A 2 49.88 3.72 -16.14
CA GLU A 2 48.92 4.78 -16.52
C GLU A 2 47.45 4.32 -16.56
N GLY A 3 47.17 3.18 -17.21
CA GLY A 3 45.82 2.63 -17.27
C GLY A 3 45.24 2.22 -15.91
N ALA A 4 46.08 1.83 -14.94
CA ALA A 4 45.66 1.50 -13.59
C ALA A 4 45.36 2.77 -12.77
N ILE A 5 46.17 3.82 -12.92
CA ILE A 5 45.95 5.14 -12.29
C ILE A 5 44.67 5.77 -12.82
N VAL A 6 44.49 5.77 -14.15
CA VAL A 6 43.27 6.27 -14.81
C VAL A 6 42.06 5.53 -14.32
N ARG A 7 42.09 4.19 -14.35
CA ARG A 7 40.97 3.36 -13.88
C ARG A 7 40.68 3.59 -12.39
N ALA A 8 41.71 3.72 -11.55
CA ALA A 8 41.54 4.00 -10.13
C ALA A 8 40.87 5.34 -9.89
N ALA A 9 41.33 6.39 -10.58
CA ALA A 9 40.76 7.73 -10.47
C ALA A 9 39.31 7.75 -11.01
N GLU A 10 39.04 7.12 -12.15
CA GLU A 10 37.69 6.99 -12.72
C GLU A 10 36.73 6.24 -11.78
N ILE A 11 37.18 5.12 -11.18
CA ILE A 11 36.39 4.33 -10.21
C ILE A 11 36.05 5.15 -8.95
N SER A 12 36.89 6.12 -8.59
CA SER A 12 36.67 7.05 -7.49
C SER A 12 35.96 8.34 -7.91
N GLY A 13 35.39 8.38 -9.11
CA GLY A 13 34.57 9.50 -9.60
C GLY A 13 35.35 10.69 -10.14
N ALA A 14 36.66 10.56 -10.40
CA ALA A 14 37.47 11.63 -10.97
C ALA A 14 37.21 11.81 -12.46
N LYS A 15 37.31 13.06 -12.95
CA LYS A 15 37.40 13.33 -14.40
C LYS A 15 38.86 13.24 -14.81
N VAL A 16 39.21 12.21 -15.58
CA VAL A 16 40.58 11.96 -16.02
C VAL A 16 40.83 12.52 -17.43
N ARG A 17 41.97 13.18 -17.62
CA ARG A 17 42.50 13.57 -18.93
C ARG A 17 43.91 12.99 -19.10
N LYS A 18 44.24 12.67 -20.34
CA LYS A 18 45.58 12.21 -20.74
C LYS A 18 46.16 13.23 -21.70
N GLU A 19 47.24 13.88 -21.29
CA GLU A 19 47.93 14.90 -22.07
C GLU A 19 49.41 14.55 -22.10
N HIS A 20 50.01 14.37 -23.28
CA HIS A 20 51.45 14.09 -23.52
C HIS A 20 52.32 13.85 -22.27
N HIS A 21 52.43 12.58 -21.85
CA HIS A 21 53.23 12.11 -20.70
C HIS A 21 52.74 12.53 -19.29
N CYS A 22 51.54 13.08 -19.17
CA CYS A 22 50.88 13.48 -17.93
C CYS A 22 49.44 12.95 -17.89
N ILE A 23 49.06 12.38 -16.74
CA ILE A 23 47.67 12.05 -16.43
C ILE A 23 47.20 13.06 -15.40
N THR A 24 46.11 13.76 -15.71
CA THR A 24 45.45 14.67 -14.78
C THR A 24 44.11 14.08 -14.39
N ALA A 25 43.81 14.02 -13.09
CA ALA A 25 42.48 13.65 -12.60
C ALA A 25 41.97 14.76 -11.70
N SER A 26 40.77 15.30 -11.99
CA SER A 26 40.12 16.30 -11.15
C SER A 26 38.98 15.69 -10.36
N PHE A 27 38.93 16.02 -9.07
CA PHE A 27 37.90 15.56 -8.15
C PHE A 27 37.03 16.73 -7.68
N LYS A 28 35.73 16.49 -7.55
CA LYS A 28 34.78 17.45 -6.98
C LYS A 28 34.71 17.28 -5.47
N GLU A 29 35.10 18.33 -4.75
CA GLU A 29 35.10 18.33 -3.28
C GLU A 29 33.69 18.24 -2.67
N GLU A 30 32.70 18.71 -3.42
CA GLU A 30 31.28 18.66 -3.07
C GLU A 30 30.67 17.26 -3.22
N THR A 31 31.45 16.18 -3.07
CA THR A 31 30.93 14.81 -3.14
C THR A 31 30.98 14.16 -1.75
N LEU A 32 30.00 13.31 -1.42
CA LEU A 32 29.82 12.75 -0.07
C LEU A 32 31.01 11.84 0.28
N GLY A 33 31.73 12.07 1.38
CA GLY A 33 32.91 11.27 1.68
C GLY A 33 34.06 11.46 0.67
N PHE A 34 34.28 12.70 0.26
CA PHE A 34 35.27 13.09 -0.75
C PHE A 34 36.69 12.57 -0.47
N TRP A 35 37.22 12.75 0.74
CA TRP A 35 38.56 12.31 1.12
C TRP A 35 38.69 10.79 1.19
N LEU A 36 37.60 10.05 1.43
CA LEU A 36 37.60 8.59 1.30
C LEU A 36 37.71 8.14 -0.17
N ASP A 37 37.09 8.84 -1.11
CA ASP A 37 37.27 8.57 -2.55
C ASP A 37 38.72 8.88 -2.98
N ILE A 38 39.31 9.96 -2.45
CA ILE A 38 40.74 10.25 -2.63
C ILE A 38 41.61 9.14 -2.04
N LEU A 39 41.33 8.70 -0.82
CA LEU A 39 42.05 7.63 -0.13
C LEU A 39 42.07 6.34 -0.96
N MET A 40 40.91 5.92 -1.45
CA MET A 40 40.77 4.72 -2.31
C MET A 40 41.57 4.85 -3.60
N THR A 41 41.59 6.05 -4.20
CA THR A 41 42.43 6.33 -5.37
C THR A 41 43.90 6.17 -5.02
N LEU A 42 44.35 6.79 -3.94
CA LEU A 42 45.75 6.75 -3.52
C LEU A 42 46.21 5.34 -3.22
N GLU A 43 45.38 4.50 -2.62
CA GLU A 43 45.70 3.09 -2.38
C GLU A 43 45.88 2.28 -3.66
N ALA A 44 44.96 2.46 -4.61
CA ALA A 44 45.05 1.78 -5.89
C ALA A 44 46.30 2.24 -6.68
N VAL A 45 46.61 3.55 -6.64
CA VAL A 45 47.84 4.12 -7.21
C VAL A 45 49.08 3.58 -6.48
N HIS A 46 49.07 3.54 -5.15
CA HIS A 46 50.18 3.04 -4.34
C HIS A 46 50.46 1.56 -4.63
N GLY A 47 49.41 0.73 -4.68
CA GLY A 47 49.55 -0.69 -5.04
C GLY A 47 50.00 -0.89 -6.49
N ALA A 48 49.62 0.00 -7.42
CA ALA A 48 50.14 -0.02 -8.79
C ALA A 48 51.64 0.35 -8.85
N LEU A 49 52.05 1.38 -8.11
CA LEU A 49 53.45 1.81 -7.98
C LEU A 49 54.31 0.70 -7.36
N GLN A 50 53.85 0.06 -6.28
CA GLN A 50 54.57 -1.04 -5.63
C GLN A 50 54.78 -2.24 -6.57
N ARG A 51 53.76 -2.64 -7.33
CA ARG A 51 53.86 -3.76 -8.28
C ARG A 51 54.83 -3.52 -9.43
N ALA A 52 55.00 -2.26 -9.82
CA ALA A 52 55.85 -1.86 -10.94
C ALA A 52 57.14 -1.15 -10.49
N ALA A 53 57.46 -1.20 -9.20
CA ALA A 53 58.63 -0.57 -8.59
C ALA A 53 59.98 -0.84 -9.32
N PRO A 54 60.25 -2.03 -9.89
CA PRO A 54 61.50 -2.28 -10.64
C PRO A 54 61.60 -1.53 -11.98
N GLU A 55 60.46 -1.15 -12.58
CA GLU A 55 60.37 -0.55 -13.92
C GLU A 55 60.12 0.97 -13.88
N LEU A 56 59.80 1.51 -12.70
CA LEU A 56 59.25 2.86 -12.52
C LEU A 56 60.20 3.85 -11.84
N TYR A 57 61.51 3.59 -11.87
CA TYR A 57 62.50 4.49 -11.30
C TYR A 57 62.36 5.89 -11.92
N GLY A 58 61.89 6.88 -11.11
CA GLY A 58 61.67 8.25 -11.58
C GLY A 58 60.24 8.62 -11.99
N HIS A 59 59.19 8.04 -11.40
CA HIS A 59 57.82 8.56 -11.54
C HIS A 59 57.21 8.98 -10.20
N VAL A 60 56.59 10.15 -10.19
CA VAL A 60 55.94 10.74 -9.00
C VAL A 60 54.47 11.04 -9.28
N CYS A 61 53.59 10.68 -8.36
CA CYS A 61 52.21 11.14 -8.36
C CYS A 61 52.06 12.29 -7.36
N VAL A 62 51.67 13.48 -7.82
CA VAL A 62 51.44 14.66 -6.99
C VAL A 62 49.94 14.90 -6.87
N LEU A 63 49.44 15.06 -5.66
CA LEU A 63 48.04 15.37 -5.36
C LEU A 63 47.96 16.70 -4.60
N GLY A 64 47.22 17.68 -5.12
CA GLY A 64 47.16 19.01 -4.51
C GLY A 64 46.08 19.91 -5.10
N ARG A 65 45.69 20.93 -4.33
CA ARG A 65 44.75 22.00 -4.73
C ARG A 65 45.45 23.15 -5.45
N ASP A 66 46.70 23.38 -5.08
CA ASP A 66 47.61 24.40 -5.59
C ASP A 66 48.24 24.02 -6.94
N ILE A 67 47.95 22.82 -7.44
CA ILE A 67 48.41 22.36 -8.74
C ILE A 67 47.63 23.14 -9.81
N ALA A 68 48.22 24.23 -10.32
CA ALA A 68 47.60 25.08 -11.34
C ALA A 68 47.05 24.23 -12.50
N ALA A 69 45.73 24.18 -12.69
CA ALA A 69 45.12 23.63 -13.89
C ALA A 69 45.72 24.38 -15.08
N GLY A 70 46.46 23.70 -15.96
CA GLY A 70 47.16 24.41 -17.05
C GLY A 70 46.16 25.21 -17.87
N GLU A 71 46.37 26.54 -17.97
CA GLU A 71 45.76 27.63 -18.77
C GLU A 71 44.43 27.44 -19.53
N TYR A 72 43.58 26.51 -19.12
CA TYR A 72 42.29 26.21 -19.75
C TYR A 72 41.19 26.17 -18.70
N GLU A 73 41.13 27.19 -17.86
CA GLU A 73 39.87 27.58 -17.23
C GLU A 73 39.10 28.44 -18.24
N THR A 74 38.00 27.89 -18.75
CA THR A 74 36.98 28.64 -19.46
C THR A 74 36.33 29.63 -18.49
N GLY A 75 36.91 30.83 -18.38
CA GLY A 75 36.32 32.13 -18.05
C GLY A 75 35.07 32.28 -17.15
N GLU A 76 34.80 31.38 -16.20
CA GLU A 76 33.80 31.59 -15.15
C GLU A 76 34.51 31.87 -13.82
N GLU A 77 34.94 33.13 -13.67
CA GLU A 77 35.41 33.69 -12.40
C GLU A 77 34.24 33.68 -11.40
N GLY A 78 34.23 32.74 -10.44
CA GLY A 78 33.20 32.77 -9.39
C GLY A 78 33.12 31.64 -8.37
N SER A 79 33.80 30.49 -8.51
CA SER A 79 33.70 29.41 -7.50
C SER A 79 34.92 29.37 -6.57
N GLU A 80 34.73 29.68 -5.28
CA GLU A 80 35.76 29.64 -4.21
C GLU A 80 36.29 28.21 -3.85
N GLY A 81 36.28 27.26 -4.78
CA GLY A 81 36.78 25.90 -4.54
C GLY A 81 37.26 25.23 -5.82
N GLY A 82 38.55 25.38 -6.16
CA GLY A 82 39.18 24.67 -7.27
C GLY A 82 39.23 23.15 -7.03
N PRO A 83 39.13 22.32 -8.07
CA PRO A 83 39.17 20.86 -7.93
C PRO A 83 40.54 20.39 -7.39
N VAL A 84 40.55 19.33 -6.56
CA VAL A 84 41.81 18.64 -6.25
C VAL A 84 42.29 17.93 -7.49
N LEU A 85 43.58 18.09 -7.81
CA LEU A 85 44.19 17.52 -8.99
C LEU A 85 45.22 16.46 -8.61
N LEU A 86 45.12 15.30 -9.26
CA LEU A 86 46.17 14.27 -9.26
C LEU A 86 46.96 14.39 -10.56
N ARG A 87 48.28 14.61 -10.48
CA ARG A 87 49.20 14.64 -11.62
C ARG A 87 50.26 13.56 -11.52
N GLN A 88 50.50 12.86 -12.62
CA GLN A 88 51.67 11.98 -12.75
C GLN A 88 52.79 12.73 -13.49
N LEU A 89 53.97 12.82 -12.87
CA LEU A 89 55.15 13.50 -13.42
C LEU A 89 56.34 12.52 -13.56
N PRO A 90 57.13 12.61 -14.64
CA PRO A 90 58.47 12.04 -14.68
C PRO A 90 59.41 12.86 -13.76
N CYS A 91 60.24 12.18 -12.97
CA CYS A 91 61.16 12.76 -12.00
C CYS A 91 62.60 12.35 -12.33
N GLU A 92 63.46 13.34 -12.58
CA GLU A 92 64.88 13.12 -12.91
C GLU A 92 65.72 12.62 -11.73
N ALA A 93 65.24 12.79 -10.49
CA ALA A 93 65.99 12.55 -9.25
C ALA A 93 65.79 11.15 -8.63
N GLY A 94 65.11 10.22 -9.32
CA GLY A 94 64.92 8.84 -8.85
C GLY A 94 63.94 8.66 -7.67
N ALA A 95 63.25 9.72 -7.23
CA ALA A 95 62.19 9.61 -6.25
C ALA A 95 60.96 8.95 -6.87
N THR A 96 60.47 7.88 -6.24
CA THR A 96 59.24 7.19 -6.65
C THR A 96 58.25 7.21 -5.49
N GLY A 97 57.06 7.77 -5.68
CA GLY A 97 56.10 7.91 -4.58
C GLY A 97 54.88 8.77 -4.89
N ILE A 98 54.01 8.88 -3.89
CA ILE A 98 52.83 9.74 -3.89
C ILE A 98 53.10 10.91 -2.95
N TRP A 99 52.96 12.13 -3.45
CA TRP A 99 53.23 13.37 -2.73
C TRP A 99 51.95 14.17 -2.64
N CYS A 100 51.57 14.56 -1.43
CA CYS A 100 50.33 15.30 -1.18
C CYS A 100 50.67 16.70 -0.69
N SER A 101 49.99 17.72 -1.22
CA SER A 101 50.13 19.09 -0.71
C SER A 101 49.67 19.16 0.75
N GLU A 102 50.07 20.20 1.47
CA GLU A 102 49.76 20.33 2.90
C GLU A 102 48.25 20.18 3.20
N THR A 103 47.38 20.81 2.42
CA THR A 103 45.93 20.72 2.62
C THR A 103 45.42 19.28 2.50
N VAL A 104 45.87 18.57 1.45
CA VAL A 104 45.50 17.18 1.20
C VAL A 104 46.08 16.25 2.27
N ARG A 105 47.33 16.49 2.67
CA ARG A 105 48.02 15.76 3.74
C ARG A 105 47.25 15.87 5.05
N THR A 106 46.90 17.08 5.49
CA THR A 106 46.16 17.31 6.73
C THR A 106 44.79 16.63 6.71
N ALA A 107 44.09 16.66 5.57
CA ALA A 107 42.80 15.98 5.44
C ALA A 107 42.91 14.44 5.44
N LEU A 108 44.01 13.89 4.92
CA LEU A 108 44.25 12.45 4.85
C LEU A 108 45.03 11.88 6.03
N GLU A 109 45.59 12.71 6.90
CA GLU A 109 46.33 12.31 8.09
C GLU A 109 45.56 11.32 8.99
N PRO A 110 44.22 11.42 9.15
CA PRO A 110 43.47 10.41 9.90
C PRO A 110 43.51 9.01 9.28
N TYR A 111 43.76 8.91 7.97
CA TYR A 111 43.73 7.66 7.20
C TYR A 111 45.10 7.14 6.79
N ALA A 112 46.14 7.98 6.83
CA ALA A 112 47.45 7.67 6.28
C ALA A 112 48.59 8.27 7.09
N PHE A 113 49.77 7.65 6.96
CA PHE A 113 51.03 8.15 7.52
C PHE A 113 51.85 8.81 6.42
N PHE A 114 52.32 10.02 6.69
CA PHE A 114 53.16 10.81 5.79
C PHE A 114 54.57 10.97 6.39
N GLU A 115 55.59 11.07 5.53
CA GLU A 115 56.90 11.55 5.97
C GLU A 115 56.82 13.01 6.37
N ALA A 116 57.59 13.38 7.40
CA ALA A 116 57.80 14.78 7.69
C ALA A 116 58.42 15.45 6.45
N PRO A 117 57.96 16.66 6.06
CA PRO A 117 58.53 17.37 4.92
C PRO A 117 60.04 17.52 5.14
N GLY A 118 60.83 17.08 4.15
CA GLY A 118 62.29 17.25 4.20
C GLY A 118 62.68 18.72 4.03
N GLU A 119 63.89 19.09 4.47
CA GLU A 119 64.40 20.49 4.48
C GLU A 119 64.32 21.23 3.12
N ASN A 120 64.15 20.50 2.00
CA ASN A 120 64.14 21.06 0.64
C ASN A 120 62.75 21.19 0.00
N ASN A 121 61.65 20.73 0.63
CA ASN A 121 60.33 20.78 0.02
C ASN A 121 59.18 20.83 1.04
N GLU A 122 59.00 21.99 1.69
CA GLU A 122 58.01 22.20 2.76
C GLU A 122 56.55 22.05 2.28
N ALA A 123 56.28 22.21 0.97
CA ALA A 123 54.92 22.26 0.44
C ALA A 123 54.24 20.87 0.28
N TYR A 124 55.00 19.77 0.27
CA TYR A 124 54.48 18.43 -0.05
C TYR A 124 55.03 17.35 0.90
N GLY A 125 54.14 16.51 1.42
CA GLY A 125 54.49 15.33 2.22
C GLY A 125 54.38 14.03 1.42
N GLN A 126 55.38 13.15 1.51
CA GLN A 126 55.35 11.84 0.86
C GLN A 126 54.50 10.86 1.68
N LEU A 127 53.56 10.19 1.03
CA LEU A 127 52.76 9.12 1.61
C LEU A 127 53.64 7.89 1.89
N LYS A 128 53.77 7.49 3.17
CA LYS A 128 54.50 6.27 3.55
C LYS A 128 53.64 5.03 3.47
N ASN A 129 52.51 5.06 4.16
CA ASN A 129 51.65 3.90 4.33
C ASN A 129 50.23 4.35 4.73
N PHE A 130 49.26 3.47 4.56
CA PHE A 130 47.90 3.68 5.04
C PHE A 130 47.75 3.17 6.47
N LYS A 131 46.95 3.84 7.29
CA LYS A 131 46.58 3.33 8.61
C LYS A 131 45.73 2.08 8.38
N ALA A 132 46.22 0.92 8.84
CA ALA A 132 45.50 -0.33 8.68
C ALA A 132 44.18 -0.27 9.46
N LEU A 133 43.09 -0.78 8.85
CA LEU A 133 41.83 -1.06 9.56
C LEU A 133 42.06 -1.90 10.83
N ALA A 134 43.08 -2.78 10.80
CA ALA A 134 43.51 -3.60 11.93
C ALA A 134 43.89 -2.79 13.19
N ALA A 135 44.28 -1.52 13.05
CA ALA A 135 44.54 -0.64 14.19
C ALA A 135 43.27 -0.30 14.99
N TYR A 136 42.09 -0.44 14.37
CA TYR A 136 40.78 -0.29 15.02
C TYR A 136 40.21 -1.61 15.57
N ASP A 137 40.77 -2.75 15.17
CA ASP A 137 40.25 -4.10 15.47
C ASP A 137 40.60 -4.59 16.89
N ALA A 138 41.68 -4.05 17.48
CA ALA A 138 42.20 -4.51 18.79
C ALA A 138 41.23 -4.27 19.97
N GLY A 139 40.16 -3.49 19.78
CA GLY A 139 39.11 -3.24 20.78
C GLY A 139 37.80 -3.99 20.54
N PHE A 140 37.61 -4.66 19.40
CA PHE A 140 36.29 -5.16 18.99
C PHE A 140 35.73 -6.24 19.93
N ALA A 141 36.59 -7.15 20.41
CA ALA A 141 36.20 -8.16 21.40
C ALA A 141 35.92 -7.58 22.79
N LYS A 142 36.49 -6.42 23.14
CA LYS A 142 36.26 -5.74 24.43
C LYS A 142 34.96 -4.92 24.45
N LEU A 143 34.38 -4.60 23.28
CA LEU A 143 33.18 -3.78 23.15
C LEU A 143 31.87 -4.50 23.50
N PHE A 144 31.87 -5.84 23.58
CA PHE A 144 30.65 -6.64 23.82
C PHE A 144 30.80 -7.59 25.02
N PRO A 145 30.85 -7.04 26.25
CA PRO A 145 31.21 -7.78 27.47
C PRO A 145 30.25 -8.93 27.82
N PHE A 146 29.02 -8.90 27.29
CA PHE A 146 27.99 -9.92 27.59
C PHE A 146 27.83 -10.97 26.50
N SER A 147 28.62 -10.93 25.42
CA SER A 147 28.37 -11.84 24.27
C SER A 147 28.50 -13.32 24.64
N GLU A 148 29.53 -13.67 25.42
CA GLU A 148 29.74 -15.03 25.92
C GLU A 148 28.66 -15.45 26.92
N GLN A 149 28.29 -14.57 27.86
CA GLN A 149 27.25 -14.84 28.85
C GLN A 149 25.87 -15.06 28.20
N ILE A 150 25.54 -14.28 27.17
CA ILE A 150 24.32 -14.45 26.40
C ILE A 150 24.32 -15.79 25.68
N GLN A 151 25.44 -16.16 25.05
CA GLN A 151 25.57 -17.45 24.37
C GLN A 151 25.48 -18.63 25.34
N GLU A 152 26.09 -18.50 26.51
CA GLU A 152 26.05 -19.51 27.56
C GLU A 152 24.62 -19.66 28.12
N ALA A 153 23.93 -18.56 28.41
CA ALA A 153 22.54 -18.57 28.89
C ALA A 153 21.55 -19.18 27.88
N LEU A 154 21.80 -18.98 26.57
CA LEU A 154 21.06 -19.62 25.48
C LEU A 154 21.43 -21.10 25.33
N GLY A 155 22.63 -21.52 25.72
CA GLY A 155 23.13 -22.89 25.64
C GLY A 155 22.84 -23.79 26.86
N GLN A 156 22.71 -23.23 28.07
CA GLN A 156 22.57 -23.98 29.33
C GLN A 156 21.19 -24.61 29.58
N SER A 157 20.16 -24.18 28.84
CA SER A 157 18.77 -24.62 29.05
C SER A 157 18.43 -25.91 28.34
N ASP A 158 17.54 -26.71 28.95
CA ASP A 158 16.92 -27.87 28.30
C ASP A 158 16.38 -27.47 26.92
N LEU A 159 16.83 -28.16 25.87
CA LEU A 159 16.77 -27.76 24.45
C LEU A 159 15.37 -27.37 23.98
N ALA A 160 14.33 -27.86 24.65
CA ALA A 160 12.93 -27.56 24.38
C ALA A 160 12.48 -26.19 24.94
N SER A 161 12.92 -25.82 26.15
CA SER A 161 12.56 -24.55 26.81
C SER A 161 13.31 -23.33 26.26
N ALA A 162 14.43 -23.57 25.58
CA ALA A 162 15.32 -22.54 25.02
C ALA A 162 14.85 -21.97 23.67
N ARG A 163 13.89 -22.63 22.99
CA ARG A 163 13.60 -22.35 21.57
C ARG A 163 12.85 -21.04 21.34
N ARG A 164 12.14 -20.50 22.33
CA ARG A 164 11.44 -19.22 22.24
C ARG A 164 11.87 -18.28 23.37
N ALA A 165 12.91 -17.50 23.10
CA ALA A 165 13.53 -16.64 24.10
C ALA A 165 13.61 -15.19 23.62
N VAL A 166 13.34 -14.23 24.51
CA VAL A 166 13.63 -12.81 24.26
C VAL A 166 14.75 -12.34 25.18
N LEU A 167 15.74 -11.67 24.60
CA LEU A 167 16.83 -11.01 25.32
C LEU A 167 16.43 -9.56 25.64
N LEU A 168 16.28 -9.30 26.94
CA LEU A 168 16.02 -7.98 27.50
C LEU A 168 17.36 -7.42 27.99
N ALA A 169 17.91 -6.46 27.25
CA ALA A 169 19.17 -5.84 27.61
C ALA A 169 19.23 -4.39 27.10
N PRO A 170 20.04 -3.50 27.70
CA PRO A 170 20.31 -2.18 27.15
C PRO A 170 20.74 -2.24 25.67
N ALA A 171 20.63 -1.12 24.95
CA ALA A 171 21.06 -1.04 23.55
C ALA A 171 22.52 -1.48 23.37
N PHE A 172 23.37 -1.27 24.39
CA PHE A 172 24.83 -1.36 24.35
C PHE A 172 25.44 -2.66 24.93
N THR A 173 24.78 -3.81 24.80
CA THR A 173 25.25 -5.08 25.42
C THR A 173 25.92 -6.05 24.45
N GLY A 174 25.93 -5.76 23.16
CA GLY A 174 26.38 -6.71 22.13
C GLY A 174 25.40 -7.84 21.86
N LYS A 175 24.15 -7.74 22.32
CA LYS A 175 23.12 -8.77 22.15
C LYS A 175 22.90 -9.22 20.70
N ARG A 176 22.95 -8.28 19.74
CA ARG A 176 22.80 -8.59 18.30
C ARG A 176 23.96 -9.42 17.79
N GLU A 177 25.19 -9.03 18.14
CA GLU A 177 26.39 -9.78 17.79
C GLU A 177 26.41 -11.15 18.47
N ALA A 178 26.06 -11.21 19.75
CA ALA A 178 25.94 -12.45 20.51
C ALA A 178 24.95 -13.43 19.87
N LEU A 179 23.77 -12.94 19.48
CA LEU A 179 22.75 -13.73 18.77
C LEU A 179 23.22 -14.13 17.38
N SER A 180 23.86 -13.24 16.63
CA SER A 180 24.41 -13.54 15.30
C SER A 180 25.44 -14.67 15.39
N GLN A 181 26.37 -14.60 16.34
CA GLN A 181 27.36 -15.64 16.59
C GLN A 181 26.71 -16.95 17.07
N TYR A 182 25.71 -16.88 17.95
CA TYR A 182 24.94 -18.05 18.40
C TYR A 182 24.22 -18.73 17.23
N CYS A 183 23.54 -17.94 16.39
CA CYS A 183 22.87 -18.43 15.19
C CYS A 183 23.87 -19.05 14.20
N ARG A 184 25.05 -18.46 14.01
CA ARG A 184 26.10 -19.01 13.15
C ARG A 184 26.59 -20.38 13.65
N ARG A 185 26.71 -20.58 14.97
CA ARG A 185 27.03 -21.89 15.54
C ARG A 185 25.92 -22.92 15.31
N LEU A 186 24.66 -22.51 15.41
CA LEU A 186 23.51 -23.38 15.20
C LEU A 186 23.27 -23.75 13.73
N LEU A 187 23.43 -22.78 12.83
CA LEU A 187 23.01 -22.87 11.44
C LEU A 187 24.17 -23.14 10.46
N GLY A 188 25.42 -22.96 10.89
CA GLY A 188 26.57 -22.94 9.99
C GLY A 188 26.45 -21.83 8.94
N GLU A 189 26.52 -22.22 7.66
CA GLU A 189 26.36 -21.31 6.51
C GLU A 189 24.90 -20.98 6.17
N PHE A 190 23.92 -21.55 6.88
CA PHE A 190 22.51 -21.26 6.65
C PHE A 190 22.13 -19.93 7.33
N PRO A 191 21.59 -18.95 6.60
CA PRO A 191 21.27 -17.65 7.19
C PRO A 191 20.02 -17.73 8.09
N PRO A 192 19.99 -17.05 9.24
CA PRO A 192 18.76 -16.87 10.02
C PRO A 192 17.78 -15.98 9.27
N LEU A 193 16.47 -16.16 9.47
CA LEU A 193 15.46 -15.23 8.99
C LEU A 193 15.33 -14.08 9.98
N VAL A 194 15.74 -12.88 9.58
CA VAL A 194 15.80 -11.73 10.49
C VAL A 194 14.71 -10.70 10.16
N ILE A 195 13.87 -10.38 11.13
CA ILE A 195 12.87 -9.31 11.08
C ILE A 195 13.35 -8.19 12.00
N ARG A 196 13.52 -6.98 11.47
CA ARG A 196 14.08 -5.84 12.21
C ARG A 196 13.05 -4.75 12.38
N PHE A 197 12.57 -4.58 13.60
CA PHE A 197 11.62 -3.51 13.90
C PHE A 197 12.33 -2.16 14.02
N GLY A 198 11.64 -1.08 13.64
CA GLY A 198 12.14 0.29 13.72
C GLY A 198 13.07 0.74 12.58
N ALA A 199 13.27 -0.07 11.53
CA ALA A 199 14.04 0.33 10.34
C ALA A 199 13.13 0.60 9.13
N GLY A 200 13.33 1.72 8.44
CA GLY A 200 12.81 1.94 7.09
C GLY A 200 11.32 2.28 6.97
N GLY A 201 10.80 3.18 7.79
CA GLY A 201 9.40 3.60 7.72
C GLY A 201 8.45 2.68 8.49
N THR A 202 7.23 2.56 8.02
CA THR A 202 6.09 2.08 8.80
C THR A 202 6.14 0.60 9.13
N GLY A 203 5.31 0.23 10.10
CA GLY A 203 5.43 -1.00 10.86
C GLY A 203 5.63 -2.29 10.08
N LEU A 204 4.94 -2.47 8.94
CA LEU A 204 4.91 -3.75 8.24
C LEU A 204 6.07 -3.95 7.24
N ALA A 205 6.76 -2.88 6.84
CA ALA A 205 7.87 -2.99 5.88
C ALA A 205 9.02 -3.88 6.40
N CYS A 206 9.20 -3.93 7.73
CA CYS A 206 10.20 -4.80 8.37
C CYS A 206 10.02 -6.29 8.03
N ILE A 207 8.79 -6.72 7.73
CA ILE A 207 8.46 -8.10 7.36
C ILE A 207 8.93 -8.39 5.94
N THR A 208 8.73 -7.46 5.02
CA THR A 208 9.22 -7.61 3.64
C THR A 208 10.73 -7.50 3.54
N ASP A 209 11.34 -6.68 4.40
CA ASP A 209 12.80 -6.55 4.47
C ASP A 209 13.47 -7.84 4.97
N ALA A 210 12.73 -8.76 5.59
CA ALA A 210 13.22 -10.07 5.98
C ALA A 210 13.59 -10.96 4.77
N LEU A 211 13.06 -10.69 3.57
CA LEU A 211 13.45 -11.35 2.33
C LEU A 211 14.79 -10.79 1.78
N SER A 212 15.84 -10.97 2.59
CA SER A 212 17.21 -10.53 2.28
C SER A 212 17.81 -11.28 1.08
N LEU A 213 18.90 -10.76 0.50
CA LEU A 213 19.63 -11.45 -0.58
C LEU A 213 20.04 -12.88 -0.20
N SER A 214 20.46 -13.08 1.06
CA SER A 214 20.83 -14.40 1.59
C SER A 214 19.62 -15.35 1.60
N ILE A 215 18.45 -14.89 2.03
CA ILE A 215 17.22 -15.69 2.03
C ILE A 215 16.74 -15.97 0.59
N ARG A 216 16.76 -14.96 -0.29
CA ARG A 216 16.46 -15.13 -1.73
C ARG A 216 17.34 -16.21 -2.37
N SER A 217 18.63 -16.22 -2.04
CA SER A 217 19.58 -17.22 -2.56
C SER A 217 19.27 -18.65 -2.10
N LEU A 218 18.57 -18.83 -0.97
CA LEU A 218 18.10 -20.15 -0.54
C LEU A 218 16.97 -20.66 -1.45
N PHE A 219 16.10 -19.77 -1.91
CA PHE A 219 14.94 -20.12 -2.73
C PHE A 219 15.31 -20.37 -4.20
N THR A 220 16.37 -19.75 -4.72
CA THR A 220 16.82 -19.92 -6.12
C THR A 220 17.62 -21.19 -6.38
N ARG A 221 18.18 -21.85 -5.35
CA ARG A 221 18.99 -23.06 -5.58
C ARG A 221 18.13 -24.21 -6.12
N PRO A 222 18.47 -24.79 -7.29
CA PRO A 222 17.79 -25.96 -7.82
C PRO A 222 17.91 -27.11 -6.80
N ARG A 223 16.82 -27.83 -6.55
CA ARG A 223 16.88 -29.08 -5.79
C ARG A 223 17.49 -30.11 -6.72
N ASP A 224 18.65 -30.67 -6.35
CA ASP A 224 19.35 -31.66 -7.15
C ASP A 224 18.66 -33.04 -7.22
N ALA A 225 17.46 -33.22 -6.66
CA ALA A 225 16.77 -34.50 -6.74
C ALA A 225 15.23 -34.37 -6.68
N VAL A 226 14.60 -34.90 -7.72
CA VAL A 226 13.17 -35.26 -7.86
C VAL A 226 12.18 -34.08 -8.02
N PRO A 227 11.66 -33.85 -9.25
CA PRO A 227 10.53 -32.94 -9.46
C PRO A 227 9.25 -33.53 -8.83
N SER A 228 8.70 -32.86 -7.83
CA SER A 228 7.36 -33.17 -7.30
C SER A 228 6.31 -32.36 -8.08
N PRO A 229 5.26 -32.98 -8.65
CA PRO A 229 4.31 -32.33 -9.56
C PRO A 229 3.23 -31.45 -8.89
N GLU A 230 3.15 -31.37 -7.56
CA GLU A 230 2.00 -30.74 -6.87
C GLU A 230 2.26 -29.36 -6.26
N LEU A 231 3.49 -28.84 -6.28
CA LEU A 231 3.82 -27.51 -5.76
C LEU A 231 4.06 -26.53 -6.92
N PRO A 232 3.50 -25.31 -6.88
CA PRO A 232 3.82 -24.27 -7.86
C PRO A 232 5.35 -24.13 -7.95
N GLY A 233 5.89 -24.13 -9.17
CA GLY A 233 7.34 -24.13 -9.37
C GLY A 233 7.99 -22.96 -8.62
N LYS A 234 9.17 -23.19 -8.00
CA LYS A 234 9.89 -22.19 -7.17
C LYS A 234 10.02 -20.80 -7.81
N ALA A 235 10.11 -20.74 -9.15
CA ALA A 235 10.12 -19.49 -9.89
C ALA A 235 8.84 -18.65 -9.64
N GLY A 236 7.67 -19.29 -9.62
CA GLY A 236 6.39 -18.63 -9.33
C GLY A 236 6.31 -18.06 -7.91
N LEU A 237 6.86 -18.77 -6.92
CA LEU A 237 6.89 -18.30 -5.53
C LEU A 237 7.72 -17.02 -5.37
N LEU A 238 8.95 -16.99 -5.91
CA LEU A 238 9.79 -15.79 -5.81
C LEU A 238 9.14 -14.61 -6.55
N THR A 239 8.52 -14.85 -7.69
CA THR A 239 7.74 -13.82 -8.40
C THR A 239 6.56 -13.32 -7.57
N GLU A 240 5.85 -14.20 -6.85
CA GLU A 240 4.77 -13.81 -5.94
C GLU A 240 5.29 -12.98 -4.76
N LEU A 241 6.34 -13.45 -4.07
CA LEU A 241 6.97 -12.73 -2.96
C LEU A 241 7.52 -11.38 -3.42
N ASP A 242 8.14 -11.30 -4.60
CA ASP A 242 8.65 -10.05 -5.17
C ASP A 242 7.52 -9.08 -5.53
N SER A 243 6.41 -9.59 -6.09
CA SER A 243 5.24 -8.78 -6.41
C SER A 243 4.62 -8.18 -5.14
N ILE A 244 4.37 -9.02 -4.12
CA ILE A 244 3.78 -8.55 -2.86
C ILE A 244 4.78 -7.67 -2.09
N GLY A 245 6.06 -8.03 -2.07
CA GLY A 245 7.13 -7.26 -1.46
C GLY A 245 7.27 -5.88 -2.07
N THR A 246 7.18 -5.77 -3.41
CA THR A 246 7.18 -4.48 -4.12
C THR A 246 5.99 -3.62 -3.75
N PHE A 247 4.79 -4.22 -3.62
CA PHE A 247 3.59 -3.50 -3.18
C PHE A 247 3.77 -2.92 -1.77
N ILE A 248 4.16 -3.75 -0.79
CA ILE A 248 4.35 -3.32 0.60
C ILE A 248 5.48 -2.29 0.70
N PHE A 249 6.53 -2.43 -0.12
CA PHE A 249 7.62 -1.47 -0.18
C PHE A 249 7.16 -0.09 -0.64
N LYS A 250 6.27 -0.02 -1.64
CA LYS A 250 5.69 1.24 -2.11
C LYS A 250 4.92 1.96 -1.00
N GLU A 251 4.26 1.20 -0.11
CA GLU A 251 3.47 1.68 1.03
C GLU A 251 4.31 1.99 2.28
N ARG A 252 5.62 1.77 2.26
CA ARG A 252 6.46 1.82 3.48
C ARG A 252 6.46 3.16 4.21
N LEU A 253 6.16 4.25 3.49
CA LEU A 253 6.14 5.58 4.10
C LEU A 253 4.73 5.91 4.56
N GLY A 254 3.69 5.17 4.18
CA GLY A 254 2.32 5.40 4.66
C GLY A 254 2.19 5.04 6.14
N ASP A 255 1.73 6.00 6.94
CA ASP A 255 1.62 5.92 8.40
C ASP A 255 0.85 4.71 8.91
N GLU A 256 -0.23 4.40 8.21
CA GLU A 256 -1.07 3.26 8.45
C GLU A 256 -0.99 2.36 7.22
N PHE A 257 -1.16 1.06 7.40
CA PHE A 257 -1.37 0.17 6.27
C PHE A 257 -2.86 0.06 6.04
N SER A 258 -3.26 0.18 4.77
CA SER A 258 -4.63 -0.17 4.40
C SER A 258 -4.94 -1.60 4.85
N PRO A 259 -6.20 -1.94 5.20
CA PRO A 259 -6.58 -3.30 5.60
C PRO A 259 -6.10 -4.37 4.60
N PHE A 260 -6.11 -4.02 3.32
CA PHE A 260 -5.57 -4.84 2.25
C PHE A 260 -4.04 -5.01 2.33
N GLY A 261 -3.30 -3.92 2.58
CA GLY A 261 -1.86 -3.99 2.83
C GLY A 261 -1.54 -4.94 3.98
N VAL A 262 -2.30 -4.91 5.06
CA VAL A 262 -2.16 -5.86 6.19
C VAL A 262 -2.36 -7.30 5.74
N GLN A 263 -3.43 -7.57 4.97
CA GLN A 263 -3.71 -8.91 4.46
C GLN A 263 -2.60 -9.42 3.51
N LYS A 264 -2.10 -8.55 2.63
CA LYS A 264 -0.99 -8.86 1.72
C LYS A 264 0.30 -9.14 2.49
N THR A 265 0.62 -8.34 3.51
CA THR A 265 1.74 -8.60 4.40
C THR A 265 1.59 -9.93 5.14
N ARG A 266 0.38 -10.27 5.61
CA ARG A 266 0.10 -11.56 6.25
C ARG A 266 0.44 -12.72 5.31
N ARG A 267 -0.11 -12.68 4.09
CA ARG A 267 0.13 -13.71 3.06
C ARG A 267 1.61 -13.79 2.70
N PHE A 268 2.26 -12.65 2.48
CA PHE A 268 3.70 -12.60 2.23
C PHE A 268 4.49 -13.27 3.35
N PHE A 269 4.16 -12.96 4.61
CA PHE A 269 4.88 -13.47 5.75
C PHE A 269 4.66 -14.97 5.96
N GLN A 270 3.43 -15.45 5.80
CA GLN A 270 3.09 -16.87 5.81
C GLN A 270 3.91 -17.62 4.75
N SER A 271 3.84 -17.17 3.49
CA SER A 271 4.60 -17.77 2.38
C SER A 271 6.11 -17.73 2.63
N LEU A 272 6.65 -16.64 3.18
CA LEU A 272 8.07 -16.51 3.50
C LEU A 272 8.50 -17.54 4.56
N LEU A 273 7.73 -17.67 5.65
CA LEU A 273 8.04 -18.58 6.76
C LEU A 273 7.93 -20.05 6.37
N GLU A 274 6.87 -20.44 5.66
CA GLU A 274 6.68 -21.80 5.17
C GLU A 274 7.86 -22.23 4.29
N ASN A 275 8.26 -21.37 3.34
CA ASN A 275 9.35 -21.69 2.42
C ASN A 275 10.72 -21.66 3.09
N TYR A 276 10.92 -20.77 4.07
CA TYR A 276 12.13 -20.78 4.88
C TYR A 276 12.24 -22.07 5.70
N ALA A 277 11.16 -22.51 6.34
CA ALA A 277 11.12 -23.77 7.10
C ALA A 277 11.37 -24.99 6.21
N VAL A 278 10.77 -25.03 5.01
CA VAL A 278 11.02 -26.09 4.01
C VAL A 278 12.50 -26.10 3.59
N ALA A 279 13.09 -24.94 3.30
CA ALA A 279 14.50 -24.84 2.92
C ALA A 279 15.47 -25.27 4.03
N ALA A 280 15.14 -25.00 5.29
CA ALA A 280 15.90 -25.45 6.45
C ALA A 280 15.79 -26.98 6.62
N LYS A 281 14.56 -27.52 6.53
CA LYS A 281 14.28 -28.96 6.61
C LYS A 281 15.01 -29.77 5.54
N ASP A 282 15.08 -29.26 4.31
CA ASP A 282 15.83 -29.89 3.20
C ASP A 282 17.32 -30.10 3.53
N ARG A 283 17.88 -29.24 4.40
CA ARG A 283 19.27 -29.31 4.84
C ARG A 283 19.45 -29.98 6.20
N SER A 284 18.38 -30.53 6.78
CA SER A 284 18.36 -31.06 8.14
C SER A 284 18.79 -30.02 9.18
N ILE A 285 18.44 -28.74 8.95
CA ILE A 285 18.72 -27.61 9.84
C ILE A 285 17.41 -27.18 10.51
N ILE A 286 17.46 -26.86 11.80
CA ILE A 286 16.31 -26.29 12.51
C ILE A 286 16.21 -24.79 12.13
N PRO A 287 15.06 -24.32 11.59
CA PRO A 287 14.89 -22.91 11.24
C PRO A 287 15.04 -22.00 12.47
N VAL A 288 15.68 -20.85 12.28
CA VAL A 288 15.85 -19.81 13.30
C VAL A 288 15.29 -18.50 12.78
N ILE A 289 14.31 -17.95 13.50
CA ILE A 289 13.69 -16.64 13.27
C ILE A 289 14.21 -15.68 14.33
N LEU A 290 14.80 -14.56 13.89
CA LEU A 290 15.33 -13.52 14.74
C LEU A 290 14.43 -12.28 14.67
N LEU A 291 13.87 -11.88 15.80
CA LEU A 291 13.02 -10.70 15.97
C LEU A 291 13.82 -9.60 16.66
N GLU A 292 14.41 -8.68 15.89
CA GLU A 292 15.28 -7.63 16.44
C GLU A 292 14.50 -6.37 16.81
N ASN A 293 14.78 -5.80 17.99
CA ASN A 293 14.20 -4.57 18.52
C ASN A 293 12.67 -4.61 18.66
N ILE A 294 12.09 -5.68 19.22
CA ILE A 294 10.63 -5.86 19.34
C ILE A 294 9.91 -4.73 20.08
N SER A 295 10.62 -3.94 20.92
CA SER A 295 10.11 -2.73 21.56
C SER A 295 9.82 -1.57 20.60
N GLN A 296 10.40 -1.61 19.40
CA GLN A 296 10.20 -0.66 18.31
C GLN A 296 9.17 -1.18 17.29
N ALA A 297 8.60 -2.37 17.50
CA ALA A 297 7.59 -2.89 16.60
C ALA A 297 6.38 -1.98 16.61
N ASN A 298 5.84 -1.71 15.42
CA ASN A 298 4.48 -1.17 15.34
C ASN A 298 3.51 -2.24 15.91
N PRO A 299 2.46 -1.84 16.65
CA PRO A 299 1.50 -2.80 17.22
C PRO A 299 0.88 -3.77 16.19
N LEU A 300 0.64 -3.30 14.97
CA LEU A 300 0.10 -4.11 13.87
C LEU A 300 1.12 -5.14 13.38
N ALA A 301 2.38 -4.75 13.23
CA ALA A 301 3.47 -5.65 12.87
C ALA A 301 3.70 -6.71 13.93
N ALA A 302 3.71 -6.31 15.21
CA ALA A 302 3.83 -7.21 16.34
C ALA A 302 2.71 -8.26 16.34
N ARG A 303 1.46 -7.80 16.23
CA ARG A 303 0.28 -8.67 16.19
C ARG A 303 0.35 -9.66 15.03
N LEU A 304 0.64 -9.18 13.83
CA LEU A 304 0.73 -10.01 12.64
C LEU A 304 1.86 -11.06 12.72
N VAL A 305 3.02 -10.67 13.28
CA VAL A 305 4.12 -11.62 13.49
C VAL A 305 3.74 -12.70 14.48
N VAL A 306 3.13 -12.33 15.62
CA VAL A 306 2.70 -13.27 16.66
C VAL A 306 1.61 -14.22 16.14
N GLU A 307 0.59 -13.70 15.46
CA GLU A 307 -0.49 -14.50 14.87
C GLU A 307 0.06 -15.54 13.89
N VAL A 308 0.84 -15.10 12.90
CA VAL A 308 1.35 -16.00 11.85
C VAL A 308 2.36 -17.00 12.43
N CYS A 309 3.24 -16.58 13.33
CA CYS A 309 4.19 -17.51 13.95
C CYS A 309 3.48 -18.58 14.79
N ASN A 310 2.44 -18.22 15.54
CA ASN A 310 1.69 -19.19 16.34
C ASN A 310 0.79 -20.10 15.47
N GLU A 311 0.29 -19.60 14.34
CA GLU A 311 -0.47 -20.37 13.36
C GLU A 311 0.41 -21.45 12.68
N LEU A 312 1.60 -21.06 12.19
CA LEU A 312 2.52 -21.97 11.49
C LEU A 312 3.36 -22.83 12.42
N PHE A 313 3.74 -22.27 13.57
CA PHE A 313 4.57 -22.92 14.57
C PHE A 313 3.86 -22.78 15.92
N PRO A 314 2.94 -23.69 16.28
CA PRO A 314 2.31 -23.65 17.59
C PRO A 314 3.36 -23.80 18.70
N PRO A 315 3.16 -23.27 19.93
CA PRO A 315 4.13 -23.36 21.02
C PRO A 315 4.57 -24.79 21.38
N THR A 316 3.75 -25.79 21.06
CA THR A 316 4.06 -27.21 21.21
C THR A 316 5.03 -27.74 20.16
N ASP A 317 5.14 -27.08 19.01
CA ASP A 317 6.06 -27.46 17.96
C ASP A 317 7.49 -27.04 18.33
N GLN A 318 8.31 -28.04 18.58
CA GLN A 318 9.73 -27.85 18.86
C GLN A 318 10.51 -27.52 17.57
N GLY A 319 9.92 -27.61 16.38
CA GLY A 319 10.62 -27.53 15.09
C GLY A 319 11.28 -26.19 14.72
N VAL A 320 11.17 -25.12 15.52
CA VAL A 320 11.71 -23.79 15.18
C VAL A 320 12.29 -23.06 16.39
N TYR A 321 13.35 -22.28 16.18
CA TYR A 321 13.83 -21.28 17.15
C TYR A 321 13.28 -19.90 16.81
N ILE A 322 12.70 -19.21 17.79
CA ILE A 322 12.25 -17.82 17.69
C ILE A 322 12.95 -17.02 18.78
N LEU A 323 13.92 -16.19 18.37
CA LEU A 323 14.77 -15.43 19.28
C LEU A 323 14.49 -13.93 19.12
N GLY A 324 14.22 -13.24 20.22
CA GLY A 324 13.90 -11.81 20.23
C GLY A 324 14.99 -10.95 20.88
N THR A 325 15.11 -9.69 20.47
CA THR A 325 15.82 -8.66 21.24
C THR A 325 14.91 -7.49 21.56
N CYS A 326 15.03 -6.97 22.79
CA CYS A 326 14.31 -5.79 23.26
C CYS A 326 15.30 -4.82 23.92
N THR A 327 15.10 -3.51 23.76
CA THR A 327 15.85 -2.49 24.50
C THR A 327 15.22 -2.28 25.87
N GLY A 328 15.98 -2.54 26.93
CA GLY A 328 15.49 -2.57 28.33
C GLY A 328 15.00 -1.24 28.93
N GLU A 329 15.01 -0.13 28.19
CA GLU A 329 14.54 1.18 28.65
C GLU A 329 13.01 1.35 28.59
N ALA A 330 12.30 0.42 27.93
CA ALA A 330 10.85 0.38 28.02
C ALA A 330 10.49 -0.05 29.46
N GLY A 331 10.27 0.94 30.33
CA GLY A 331 10.02 0.77 31.76
C GLY A 331 9.11 -0.42 32.00
N PHE A 332 9.69 -1.53 32.45
CA PHE A 332 8.90 -2.55 33.11
C PHE A 332 8.30 -1.85 34.32
N PRO A 333 6.98 -1.84 34.52
CA PRO A 333 6.50 -1.71 35.88
C PRO A 333 7.21 -2.83 36.62
N GLU A 334 8.10 -2.47 37.55
CA GLU A 334 8.64 -3.45 38.48
C GLU A 334 7.42 -4.10 39.11
N ALA A 335 7.12 -5.33 38.68
CA ALA A 335 6.15 -6.15 39.36
C ALA A 335 6.73 -6.34 40.75
N ASN A 336 6.30 -5.49 41.69
CA ASN A 336 6.51 -5.71 43.10
C ASN A 336 5.93 -7.09 43.40
N ALA A 337 6.80 -8.10 43.43
CA ALA A 337 6.44 -9.50 43.70
C ALA A 337 5.84 -9.70 45.10
N ASN A 338 5.60 -8.62 45.85
CA ASN A 338 5.02 -8.59 47.18
C ASN A 338 3.56 -8.11 47.24
N GLU A 339 2.89 -7.75 46.12
CA GLU A 339 1.47 -7.37 46.11
C GLU A 339 0.54 -8.40 45.44
N ALA A 340 0.94 -9.67 45.41
CA ALA A 340 0.04 -10.77 45.04
C ALA A 340 -0.83 -11.17 46.25
N ASN A 341 -1.78 -10.32 46.67
CA ASN A 341 -2.96 -10.71 47.46
C ASN A 341 -3.94 -9.53 47.68
N SER A 342 -4.79 -9.29 46.67
CA SER A 342 -6.10 -8.59 46.66
C SER A 342 -6.20 -7.84 45.33
N GLY A 343 -7.24 -7.87 44.52
CA GLY A 343 -8.56 -8.49 44.51
C GLY A 343 -9.20 -8.00 43.19
N GLU A 344 -10.05 -8.85 42.58
CA GLU A 344 -10.95 -8.54 41.46
C GLU A 344 -10.35 -8.01 40.15
N ALA A 345 -10.15 -8.95 39.21
CA ALA A 345 -9.94 -8.65 37.80
C ALA A 345 -11.26 -8.18 37.16
N SER A 346 -11.35 -6.89 36.82
CA SER A 346 -12.39 -6.36 35.93
C SER A 346 -12.05 -6.69 34.48
N SER A 347 -12.95 -7.43 33.82
CA SER A 347 -12.82 -7.93 32.46
C SER A 347 -13.24 -6.92 31.38
N ASP A 348 -12.74 -5.68 31.43
CA ASP A 348 -12.98 -4.68 30.39
C ASP A 348 -11.77 -4.58 29.45
N LEU A 349 -11.68 -5.52 28.52
CA LEU A 349 -10.73 -5.52 27.39
C LEU A 349 -11.27 -4.74 26.17
N GLY A 350 -12.18 -3.78 26.37
CA GLY A 350 -12.82 -3.00 25.31
C GLY A 350 -12.24 -1.60 25.06
N GLY A 351 -11.18 -1.20 25.76
CA GLY A 351 -10.56 0.11 25.56
C GLY A 351 -9.74 0.16 24.29
N GLU A 352 -10.22 0.87 23.27
CA GLU A 352 -9.43 1.29 22.11
C GLU A 352 -8.19 2.05 22.59
N GLY A 353 -7.07 1.34 22.73
CA GLY A 353 -5.79 1.93 23.10
C GLY A 353 -5.37 2.97 22.05
N SER A 354 -4.94 4.14 22.51
CA SER A 354 -4.41 5.20 21.65
C SER A 354 -3.45 4.61 20.58
N PRO A 355 -3.70 4.84 19.27
CA PRO A 355 -2.95 4.22 18.17
C PRO A 355 -1.43 4.52 18.11
N GLY A 356 -0.89 5.28 19.04
CA GLY A 356 0.55 5.59 19.14
C GLY A 356 1.30 4.88 20.28
N GLY A 357 0.62 4.01 21.05
CA GLY A 357 1.27 3.28 22.14
C GLY A 357 2.33 2.31 21.60
N LYS A 358 3.58 2.41 22.09
CA LYS A 358 4.56 1.34 21.90
C LYS A 358 3.93 0.02 22.38
N PRO A 359 4.04 -1.08 21.63
CA PRO A 359 3.44 -2.34 22.04
C PRO A 359 3.94 -2.70 23.43
N SER A 360 3.01 -2.93 24.35
CA SER A 360 3.36 -3.59 25.61
C SER A 360 3.92 -4.98 25.28
N LEU A 361 4.87 -5.44 26.08
CA LEU A 361 5.42 -6.78 25.94
C LEU A 361 4.33 -7.88 25.98
N GLY A 362 3.13 -7.58 26.47
CA GLY A 362 1.98 -8.49 26.50
C GLY A 362 1.63 -9.10 25.13
N ILE A 363 1.78 -8.37 24.01
CA ILE A 363 1.56 -8.97 22.67
C ILE A 363 2.60 -10.07 22.40
N TRP A 364 3.83 -9.88 22.86
CA TRP A 364 4.97 -10.77 22.65
C TRP A 364 5.01 -11.95 23.65
N GLU A 365 4.36 -11.84 24.80
CA GLU A 365 4.26 -12.91 25.81
C GLU A 365 3.57 -14.15 25.25
N ALA A 366 2.65 -13.98 24.30
CA ALA A 366 2.02 -15.10 23.58
C ALA A 366 2.99 -15.86 22.66
N LEU A 367 4.16 -15.29 22.35
CA LEU A 367 5.17 -15.88 21.46
C LEU A 367 6.39 -16.41 22.23
N PHE A 368 6.88 -15.68 23.23
CA PHE A 368 8.09 -16.04 23.98
C PHE A 368 7.77 -16.75 25.29
N SER A 369 8.23 -17.99 25.43
CA SER A 369 8.10 -18.76 26.68
C SER A 369 9.15 -18.39 27.73
N ARG A 370 10.22 -17.70 27.33
CA ARG A 370 11.32 -17.32 28.22
C ARG A 370 11.78 -15.89 27.97
N MET A 371 11.96 -15.12 29.04
CA MET A 371 12.57 -13.79 29.00
C MET A 371 13.90 -13.81 29.74
N LEU A 372 14.98 -13.43 29.08
CA LEU A 372 16.32 -13.36 29.65
C LEU A 372 16.72 -11.91 29.88
N ARG A 373 16.84 -11.50 31.14
CA ARG A 373 17.23 -10.14 31.52
C ARG A 373 18.73 -10.09 31.76
N PHE A 374 19.41 -9.25 31.00
CA PHE A 374 20.81 -8.89 31.21
C PHE A 374 20.85 -7.42 31.62
N SER A 375 20.85 -7.20 32.94
CA SER A 375 21.18 -5.90 33.51
C SER A 375 22.67 -5.89 33.81
N PRO A 376 23.39 -4.79 33.53
CA PRO A 376 24.73 -4.61 34.08
C PRO A 376 24.59 -4.51 35.61
N SER A 377 24.73 -5.62 36.34
CA SER A 377 24.88 -5.61 37.78
C SER A 377 26.20 -4.91 38.10
N GLN A 378 26.14 -3.87 38.95
CA GLN A 378 27.33 -3.12 39.38
C GLN A 378 28.42 -4.01 40.01
N GLU A 379 28.07 -5.22 40.46
CA GLU A 379 28.95 -6.13 41.21
C GLU A 379 29.77 -7.12 40.38
N THR A 380 29.46 -7.34 39.10
CA THR A 380 30.15 -8.34 38.24
C THR A 380 30.91 -7.73 37.07
N MET A 381 30.93 -6.41 36.96
CA MET A 381 32.00 -5.78 36.19
C MET A 381 33.30 -6.12 36.96
N PRO A 382 34.31 -6.78 36.35
CA PRO A 382 35.64 -6.89 36.97
C PRO A 382 36.05 -5.50 37.46
N GLU A 383 36.91 -5.34 38.48
CA GLU A 383 37.37 -4.00 38.90
C GLU A 383 37.92 -3.22 37.69
N VAL A 384 37.04 -2.46 37.05
CA VAL A 384 37.27 -1.70 35.84
C VAL A 384 37.73 -0.32 36.32
N SER A 385 38.79 -0.30 37.12
CA SER A 385 39.48 0.93 37.50
C SER A 385 40.31 1.50 36.35
N GLU A 386 40.44 0.77 35.22
CA GLU A 386 41.13 1.21 34.00
C GLU A 386 40.22 1.52 32.80
N PHE A 387 38.92 1.18 32.82
CA PHE A 387 37.96 1.80 31.88
C PHE A 387 37.12 2.81 32.65
N SER A 388 37.69 4.00 32.82
CA SER A 388 37.02 5.17 33.34
C SER A 388 35.73 5.47 32.56
N SER A 389 34.60 5.47 33.28
CA SER A 389 33.27 5.95 32.84
C SER A 389 32.63 5.15 31.69
N PRO A 390 31.28 5.03 31.61
CA PRO A 390 30.66 4.86 30.29
C PRO A 390 31.32 5.89 29.39
N VAL A 391 31.95 5.44 28.30
CA VAL A 391 32.66 6.32 27.36
C VAL A 391 31.71 7.47 27.08
N ASP A 392 32.03 8.65 27.64
CA ASP A 392 31.24 9.84 27.39
C ASP A 392 31.21 9.95 25.87
N PRO A 393 30.06 9.94 25.20
CA PRO A 393 30.02 10.08 23.75
C PRO A 393 30.75 11.36 23.29
N ARG A 394 30.97 12.33 24.19
CA ARG A 394 31.82 13.50 23.98
C ARG A 394 33.34 13.20 24.01
N GLY A 395 33.75 12.10 24.61
CA GLY A 395 35.12 11.57 24.68
C GLY A 395 35.47 10.61 23.53
N LEU A 396 34.49 10.08 22.79
CA LEU A 396 34.68 9.61 21.40
C LEU A 396 34.93 10.87 20.55
N SER A 397 36.19 11.28 20.60
CA SER A 397 36.78 12.56 20.23
C SER A 397 36.18 13.31 19.02
N PRO A 398 36.25 14.67 18.99
CA PRO A 398 36.13 15.51 17.78
C PRO A 398 37.11 15.15 16.63
N GLU A 399 37.91 14.08 16.77
CA GLU A 399 38.85 13.56 15.78
C GLU A 399 38.25 12.66 14.70
N LEU A 400 36.95 12.31 14.75
CA LEU A 400 36.36 11.54 13.65
C LEU A 400 36.44 12.37 12.36
N PRO A 401 37.07 11.84 11.29
CA PRO A 401 37.12 12.53 10.01
C PRO A 401 35.73 12.95 9.53
N ARG A 402 35.65 14.16 8.97
CA ARG A 402 34.40 14.76 8.49
C ARG A 402 33.60 13.83 7.57
N ASP A 403 34.28 13.13 6.66
CA ASP A 403 33.67 12.18 5.74
C ASP A 403 32.96 11.00 6.42
N LEU A 404 33.51 10.52 7.54
CA LEU A 404 32.88 9.46 8.33
C LEU A 404 31.64 9.99 9.05
N TRP A 405 31.66 11.24 9.52
CA TRP A 405 30.45 11.92 10.01
C TRP A 405 29.39 12.05 8.91
N GLU A 406 29.79 12.47 7.71
CA GLU A 406 28.89 12.60 6.57
C GLU A 406 28.22 11.26 6.22
N ILE A 407 29.00 10.18 6.11
CA ILE A 407 28.48 8.85 5.78
C ILE A 407 27.60 8.33 6.91
N ALA A 408 28.04 8.41 8.18
CA ALA A 408 27.24 7.95 9.30
C ALA A 408 25.91 8.71 9.43
N TYR A 409 25.94 10.04 9.24
CA TYR A 409 24.74 10.88 9.26
C TYR A 409 23.81 10.57 8.10
N THR A 410 24.36 10.39 6.89
CA THR A 410 23.59 9.98 5.70
C THR A 410 22.93 8.63 5.91
N MET A 411 23.63 7.63 6.47
CA MET A 411 23.06 6.32 6.76
C MET A 411 21.98 6.39 7.84
N GLY A 412 22.22 7.18 8.89
CA GLY A 412 21.22 7.44 9.93
C GLY A 412 19.94 8.04 9.36
N LEU A 413 20.04 8.99 8.43
CA LEU A 413 18.90 9.59 7.74
C LEU A 413 18.23 8.61 6.77
N LEU A 414 18.98 7.95 5.88
CA LEU A 414 18.43 6.97 4.94
C LEU A 414 17.70 5.84 5.66
N ARG A 415 18.17 5.41 6.84
CA ARG A 415 17.50 4.40 7.66
C ARG A 415 16.09 4.75 8.07
N ARG A 416 15.78 6.05 8.21
CA ARG A 416 14.41 6.48 8.53
C ARG A 416 13.44 6.10 7.42
N TYR A 417 13.91 6.01 6.17
CA TYR A 417 13.08 5.89 4.98
C TYR A 417 13.33 4.63 4.14
N PHE A 418 14.46 3.96 4.29
CA PHE A 418 14.90 2.85 3.46
C PHE A 418 15.47 1.70 4.31
N PRO A 419 15.42 0.43 3.84
CA PRO A 419 16.09 -0.65 4.52
C PRO A 419 17.60 -0.50 4.33
N PRO A 420 18.39 -0.99 5.29
CA PRO A 420 19.85 -1.03 5.19
C PRO A 420 20.36 -1.71 3.92
N ALA A 421 19.66 -2.74 3.44
CA ALA A 421 20.02 -3.49 2.24
C ALA A 421 20.06 -2.64 0.96
N LEU A 422 19.40 -1.46 0.96
CA LEU A 422 19.39 -0.56 -0.19
C LEU A 422 20.41 0.57 -0.08
N PHE A 423 21.08 0.77 1.05
CA PHE A 423 21.96 1.93 1.25
C PHE A 423 23.09 2.00 0.23
N LEU A 424 23.76 0.87 -0.04
CA LEU A 424 24.82 0.82 -1.06
C LEU A 424 24.29 1.20 -2.44
N ARG A 425 23.13 0.67 -2.84
CA ARG A 425 22.49 0.99 -4.12
C ARG A 425 22.06 2.46 -4.18
N LEU A 426 21.49 3.00 -3.10
CA LEU A 426 21.04 4.38 -3.03
C LEU A 426 22.20 5.35 -3.21
N LEU A 427 23.35 5.06 -2.60
CA LEU A 427 24.57 5.85 -2.75
C LEU A 427 25.25 5.61 -4.11
N GLU A 428 25.19 4.40 -4.65
CA GLU A 428 25.65 4.11 -6.02
C GLU A 428 24.84 4.89 -7.06
N GLU A 429 23.52 5.01 -6.88
CA GLU A 429 22.67 5.86 -7.71
C GLU A 429 22.97 7.37 -7.54
N GLU A 430 23.74 7.77 -6.52
CA GLU A 430 24.33 9.12 -6.33
C GLU A 430 25.79 9.20 -6.86
N GLY A 431 26.23 8.18 -7.60
CA GLY A 431 27.57 8.10 -8.17
C GLY A 431 28.67 7.71 -7.18
N LYS A 432 28.33 7.15 -6.02
CA LYS A 432 29.31 6.70 -5.02
C LYS A 432 29.75 5.26 -5.23
N ASN A 433 31.04 5.04 -4.99
CA ASN A 433 31.63 3.72 -5.12
C ASN A 433 31.17 2.82 -3.94
N PRO A 434 30.49 1.69 -4.19
CA PRO A 434 29.99 0.82 -3.13
C PRO A 434 31.12 0.22 -2.27
N VAL A 435 32.33 0.05 -2.82
CA VAL A 435 33.50 -0.46 -2.07
C VAL A 435 33.95 0.57 -1.04
N MET A 436 33.97 1.86 -1.40
CA MET A 436 34.30 2.95 -0.48
C MET A 436 33.31 3.01 0.66
N ILE A 437 32.01 2.95 0.35
CA ILE A 437 30.95 2.96 1.37
C ILE A 437 31.08 1.76 2.29
N SER A 438 31.22 0.54 1.76
CA SER A 438 31.42 -0.66 2.59
C SER A 438 32.58 -0.48 3.57
N ARG A 439 33.70 0.05 3.09
CA ARG A 439 34.87 0.31 3.94
C ARG A 439 34.61 1.38 4.99
N ALA A 440 33.93 2.47 4.63
CA ALA A 440 33.57 3.50 5.58
C ALA A 440 32.66 2.95 6.69
N LEU A 441 31.72 2.07 6.34
CA LEU A 441 30.90 1.36 7.31
C LEU A 441 31.75 0.43 8.19
N ASP A 442 32.73 -0.28 7.63
CA ASP A 442 33.65 -1.13 8.42
C ASP A 442 34.43 -0.28 9.44
N MET A 443 34.92 0.90 9.02
CA MET A 443 35.60 1.84 9.90
C MET A 443 34.68 2.38 11.00
N LEU A 444 33.47 2.82 10.64
CA LEU A 444 32.47 3.32 11.60
C LEU A 444 32.06 2.25 12.61
N ALA A 445 31.94 1.00 12.17
CA ALA A 445 31.64 -0.13 13.05
C ALA A 445 32.82 -0.43 13.99
N ALA A 446 34.05 -0.45 13.48
CA ALA A 446 35.26 -0.65 14.26
C ALA A 446 35.47 0.45 15.32
N LEU A 447 35.10 1.68 14.98
CA LEU A 447 35.10 2.84 15.89
C LEU A 447 33.92 2.83 16.89
N GLY A 448 32.98 1.91 16.74
CA GLY A 448 31.79 1.82 17.59
C GLY A 448 30.81 2.99 17.40
N ILE A 449 30.88 3.70 16.26
CA ILE A 449 29.92 4.75 15.91
C ILE A 449 28.60 4.13 15.44
N ILE A 450 28.69 3.01 14.72
CA ILE A 450 27.54 2.21 14.29
C ILE A 450 27.56 0.79 14.86
N ASP A 451 26.40 0.16 14.98
CA ASP A 451 26.28 -1.22 15.44
C ASP A 451 26.98 -2.23 14.51
N PHE A 452 26.57 -2.26 13.24
CA PHE A 452 26.98 -3.26 12.27
C PHE A 452 27.01 -2.68 10.85
N THR A 453 27.86 -3.21 9.98
CA THR A 453 28.08 -2.69 8.61
C THR A 453 26.88 -2.95 7.70
N GLY A 454 26.28 -4.12 7.78
CA GLY A 454 25.03 -4.46 7.08
C GLY A 454 23.77 -3.83 7.67
N ASP A 455 23.88 -3.16 8.82
CA ASP A 455 22.78 -2.42 9.46
C ASP A 455 23.32 -1.23 10.26
N PRO A 456 23.74 -0.14 9.58
CA PRO A 456 24.46 0.95 10.21
C PRO A 456 23.49 1.81 11.03
N LEU A 457 23.23 1.37 12.26
CA LEU A 457 22.50 2.12 13.27
C LEU A 457 23.51 2.91 14.11
N PRO A 458 23.39 4.24 14.19
CA PRO A 458 24.20 5.01 15.12
C PRO A 458 24.00 4.53 16.57
N ARG A 459 25.09 4.32 17.29
CA ARG A 459 25.02 3.71 18.62
C ARG A 459 24.42 4.66 19.66
N PHE A 460 24.76 5.94 19.62
CA PHE A 460 24.42 6.89 20.67
C PHE A 460 23.15 7.68 20.38
N ARG A 461 22.35 7.93 21.43
CA ARG A 461 21.05 8.60 21.35
C ARG A 461 21.13 10.00 20.75
N ASP A 462 22.17 10.75 21.11
CA ASP A 462 22.38 12.14 20.68
C ASP A 462 23.21 12.22 19.38
N PHE A 463 23.33 11.11 18.65
CA PHE A 463 24.15 11.04 17.43
C PHE A 463 23.81 12.13 16.41
N PHE A 464 22.52 12.32 16.12
CA PHE A 464 22.10 13.29 15.13
C PHE A 464 22.46 14.72 15.57
N THR A 465 22.24 15.08 16.83
CA THR A 465 22.61 16.40 17.37
C THR A 465 24.11 16.65 17.25
N LEU A 466 24.94 15.69 17.68
CA LEU A 466 26.39 15.78 17.59
C LEU A 466 26.89 15.84 16.14
N ALA A 467 26.33 15.01 15.26
CA ALA A 467 26.68 14.99 13.85
C ALA A 467 26.32 16.32 13.17
N GLU A 468 25.17 16.91 13.49
CA GLU A 468 24.77 18.21 12.94
C GLU A 468 25.66 19.35 13.38
N GLU A 469 26.09 19.35 14.65
CA GLU A 469 27.07 20.31 15.16
C GLU A 469 28.41 20.20 14.41
N HIS A 470 28.89 18.98 14.14
CA HIS A 470 30.15 18.75 13.44
C HIS A 470 30.07 19.02 11.93
N LEU A 471 28.94 18.71 11.29
CA LEU A 471 28.76 18.88 9.85
C LEU A 471 28.48 20.34 9.46
N GLY A 472 27.84 21.11 10.35
CA GLY A 472 27.42 22.48 10.09
C GLY A 472 26.56 22.55 8.82
N PRO A 473 26.89 23.43 7.84
CA PRO A 473 26.08 23.60 6.63
C PRO A 473 26.10 22.38 5.69
N LEU A 474 27.02 21.41 5.87
CA LEU A 474 27.00 20.20 5.04
C LEU A 474 25.79 19.30 5.32
N LYS A 475 25.13 19.45 6.47
CA LYS A 475 23.93 18.67 6.75
C LYS A 475 22.81 18.98 5.74
N ASP A 476 22.69 20.23 5.29
CA ASP A 476 21.68 20.67 4.33
C ASP A 476 21.89 20.03 2.95
N ARG A 477 23.16 19.78 2.60
CA ARG A 477 23.54 19.03 1.41
C ARG A 477 23.15 17.56 1.52
N ILE A 478 23.36 16.93 2.68
CA ILE A 478 22.92 15.54 2.93
C ILE A 478 21.38 15.46 2.92
N HIS A 479 20.69 16.42 3.53
CA HIS A 479 19.23 16.52 3.48
C HIS A 479 18.74 16.62 2.04
N SER A 480 19.36 17.49 1.24
CA SER A 480 19.07 17.63 -0.18
C SER A 480 19.26 16.33 -0.97
N LEU A 481 20.31 15.55 -0.68
CA LEU A 481 20.55 14.24 -1.28
C LEU A 481 19.42 13.27 -0.96
N VAL A 482 19.08 13.11 0.34
CA VAL A 482 18.02 12.19 0.78
C VAL A 482 16.66 12.61 0.21
N ARG A 483 16.36 13.90 0.23
CA ARG A 483 15.17 14.50 -0.35
C ARG A 483 15.04 14.20 -1.85
N ASN A 484 16.07 14.51 -2.63
CA ASN A 484 16.07 14.28 -4.08
C ASN A 484 15.88 12.80 -4.40
N ARG A 485 16.43 11.91 -3.56
CA ARG A 485 16.26 10.47 -3.70
C ARG A 485 14.83 10.02 -3.44
N LEU A 486 14.18 10.54 -2.39
CA LEU A 486 12.76 10.30 -2.12
C LEU A 486 11.88 10.76 -3.30
N LEU A 487 12.07 11.99 -3.75
CA LEU A 487 11.32 12.57 -4.89
C LEU A 487 11.55 11.78 -6.18
N ALA A 488 12.79 11.37 -6.47
CA ALA A 488 13.11 10.56 -7.64
C ALA A 488 12.41 9.20 -7.61
N TRP A 489 12.30 8.59 -6.43
CA TRP A 489 11.61 7.31 -6.28
C TRP A 489 10.09 7.42 -6.32
N VAL A 490 9.53 8.54 -5.87
CA VAL A 490 8.12 8.87 -6.10
C VAL A 490 7.84 9.05 -7.59
N GLY A 491 8.67 9.85 -8.28
CA GLY A 491 8.55 10.06 -9.73
C GLY A 491 8.73 8.77 -10.55
N ALA A 492 9.48 7.79 -10.02
CA ALA A 492 9.64 6.47 -10.61
C ALA A 492 8.57 5.44 -10.16
N GLY A 493 7.57 5.84 -9.37
CA GLY A 493 6.51 4.96 -8.85
C GLY A 493 7.00 3.86 -7.89
N LYS A 494 8.20 4.01 -7.33
CA LYS A 494 8.82 3.09 -6.34
C LYS A 494 8.35 3.37 -4.91
N LEU A 495 7.91 4.60 -4.64
CA LEU A 495 7.27 5.01 -3.39
C LEU A 495 5.91 5.63 -3.73
N ARG A 496 4.90 5.34 -2.91
CA ARG A 496 3.61 6.00 -3.02
C ARG A 496 3.63 7.33 -2.24
N PRO A 497 3.06 8.40 -2.81
CA PRO A 497 2.80 9.61 -2.06
C PRO A 497 1.91 9.32 -0.85
N SER A 498 2.28 9.88 0.29
CA SER A 498 1.55 9.79 1.55
C SER A 498 1.86 11.04 2.38
N PHE A 499 0.99 11.37 3.31
CA PHE A 499 1.18 12.53 4.18
C PHE A 499 2.49 12.43 4.97
N LYS A 500 2.85 11.22 5.42
CA LYS A 500 4.12 10.96 6.09
C LYS A 500 5.35 11.21 5.23
N LEU A 501 5.28 10.92 3.93
CA LEU A 501 6.35 11.30 3.00
C LEU A 501 6.47 12.83 2.97
N LEU A 502 5.36 13.55 2.99
CA LEU A 502 5.40 15.02 3.02
C LEU A 502 6.00 15.53 4.34
N GLU A 503 5.65 14.94 5.49
CA GLU A 503 6.32 15.24 6.78
C GLU A 503 7.82 14.98 6.68
N ALA A 504 8.23 13.85 6.09
CA ALA A 504 9.63 13.51 5.89
C ALA A 504 10.35 14.51 4.97
N LEU A 505 9.67 15.06 3.96
CA LEU A 505 10.22 16.11 3.10
C LEU A 505 10.34 17.44 3.85
N ALA A 506 9.33 17.79 4.67
CA ALA A 506 9.35 18.99 5.50
C ALA A 506 10.49 18.93 6.55
N ASP A 507 10.70 17.77 7.18
CA ASP A 507 11.83 17.49 8.07
C ASP A 507 13.19 17.65 7.37
N LEU A 508 13.24 17.46 6.05
CA LEU A 508 14.41 17.66 5.18
C LEU A 508 14.44 19.06 4.54
N GLY A 509 13.63 19.99 5.03
CA GLY A 509 13.58 21.39 4.61
C GLY A 509 12.88 21.63 3.26
N GLU A 510 11.97 20.76 2.84
CA GLU A 510 11.23 20.88 1.57
C GLU A 510 9.72 20.84 1.78
N ILE A 511 9.05 21.84 1.23
CA ILE A 511 7.59 21.87 1.13
C ILE A 511 7.20 21.04 -0.09
N GLY A 512 6.26 20.10 0.09
CA GLY A 512 5.79 19.27 -1.02
C GLY A 512 5.25 20.11 -2.19
N SER A 513 5.50 19.68 -3.42
CA SER A 513 4.86 20.31 -4.58
C SER A 513 3.33 20.18 -4.46
N PRO A 514 2.55 21.15 -4.97
CA PRO A 514 1.09 21.08 -4.91
C PRO A 514 0.54 19.73 -5.42
N GLU A 515 1.08 19.22 -6.53
CA GLU A 515 0.68 17.95 -7.11
C GLU A 515 0.93 16.79 -6.15
N LEU A 516 2.11 16.76 -5.52
CA LEU A 516 2.49 15.71 -4.57
C LEU A 516 1.61 15.76 -3.32
N VAL A 517 1.28 16.96 -2.82
CA VAL A 517 0.38 17.15 -1.67
C VAL A 517 -1.02 16.63 -1.98
N LEU A 518 -1.58 16.98 -3.14
CA LEU A 518 -2.89 16.46 -3.55
C LEU A 518 -2.89 14.95 -3.75
N GLU A 519 -1.83 14.39 -4.33
CA GLU A 519 -1.70 12.96 -4.58
C GLU A 519 -1.60 12.18 -3.27
N ALA A 520 -0.77 12.65 -2.33
CA ALA A 520 -0.66 12.08 -0.99
C ALA A 520 -2.01 12.11 -0.25
N LEU A 521 -2.68 13.26 -0.23
CA LEU A 521 -3.99 13.41 0.41
C LEU A 521 -5.03 12.48 -0.23
N SER A 522 -5.06 12.40 -1.56
CA SER A 522 -6.01 11.53 -2.29
C SER A 522 -5.77 10.06 -1.96
N LEU A 523 -4.51 9.62 -1.97
CA LEU A 523 -4.15 8.23 -1.67
C LEU A 523 -4.44 7.86 -0.22
N ASP A 524 -4.10 8.72 0.73
CA ASP A 524 -4.38 8.46 2.14
C ASP A 524 -5.88 8.40 2.41
N LEU A 525 -6.66 9.29 1.77
CA LEU A 525 -8.12 9.25 1.83
C LEU A 525 -8.69 7.98 1.22
N SER A 526 -8.24 7.54 0.05
CA SER A 526 -8.70 6.29 -0.57
C SER A 526 -8.37 5.06 0.29
N ASN A 527 -7.16 4.99 0.83
CA ASN A 527 -6.68 3.86 1.63
C ASN A 527 -7.22 3.85 3.06
N GLY A 528 -7.71 4.98 3.55
CA GLY A 528 -8.17 5.13 4.94
C GLY A 528 -7.05 5.31 5.94
N THR A 529 -5.89 5.74 5.46
CA THR A 529 -4.67 5.96 6.24
C THR A 529 -4.57 7.41 6.70
N CYS A 530 -5.70 7.98 7.13
CA CYS A 530 -5.86 9.43 7.34
C CYS A 530 -5.58 9.89 8.77
N LEU A 531 -5.24 9.00 9.70
CA LEU A 531 -5.15 9.36 11.12
C LEU A 531 -4.13 10.48 11.38
N ASN A 532 -2.94 10.39 10.80
CA ASN A 532 -1.93 11.42 10.98
C ASN A 532 -2.24 12.70 10.22
N LEU A 533 -2.87 12.60 9.04
CA LEU A 533 -3.38 13.77 8.34
C LEU A 533 -4.43 14.51 9.20
N ARG A 534 -5.37 13.80 9.82
CA ARG A 534 -6.34 14.39 10.76
C ARG A 534 -5.66 15.03 11.96
N ARG A 535 -4.69 14.34 12.59
CA ARG A 535 -3.91 14.90 13.70
C ARG A 535 -3.13 16.15 13.28
N ALA A 536 -2.53 16.15 12.10
CA ALA A 536 -1.81 17.29 11.59
C ALA A 536 -2.74 18.47 11.28
N ILE A 537 -3.97 18.21 10.84
CA ILE A 537 -5.01 19.25 10.70
C ILE A 537 -5.40 19.80 12.07
N GLU A 538 -5.65 18.94 13.05
CA GLU A 538 -6.00 19.33 14.43
C GLU A 538 -4.89 20.13 15.13
N GLN A 539 -3.63 19.83 14.81
CA GLN A 539 -2.43 20.47 15.37
C GLN A 539 -1.90 21.63 14.51
N SER A 540 -2.60 22.00 13.43
CA SER A 540 -2.15 23.00 12.44
C SER A 540 -0.80 22.71 11.76
N HIS A 541 -0.30 21.47 11.82
CA HIS A 541 0.96 21.06 11.21
C HIS A 541 0.86 20.89 9.67
N LEU A 542 -0.36 20.72 9.12
CA LEU A 542 -0.56 20.68 7.67
C LEU A 542 -0.07 21.96 6.96
N GLU A 543 -0.12 23.10 7.66
CA GLU A 543 0.37 24.39 7.15
C GLU A 543 1.88 24.36 6.86
N GLU A 544 2.66 23.72 7.73
CA GLU A 544 4.12 23.61 7.59
C GLU A 544 4.51 22.74 6.38
N VAL A 545 3.69 21.74 6.09
CA VAL A 545 3.93 20.75 5.04
C VAL A 545 3.46 21.21 3.66
N ALA A 546 2.33 21.92 3.59
CA ALA A 546 1.69 22.31 2.33
C ALA A 546 1.81 23.81 1.99
N GLY A 547 2.16 24.64 2.96
CA GLY A 547 2.19 26.10 2.88
C GLY A 547 0.86 26.78 3.23
N PRO A 548 0.88 27.99 3.83
CA PRO A 548 -0.30 28.69 4.33
C PRO A 548 -1.33 29.05 3.25
N ASP A 549 -0.86 29.49 2.08
CA ASP A 549 -1.73 29.99 1.00
C ASP A 549 -2.67 28.91 0.45
N ARG A 550 -2.33 27.62 0.66
CA ARG A 550 -3.05 26.47 0.10
C ARG A 550 -3.93 25.77 1.12
N LEU A 551 -3.77 26.09 2.40
CA LEU A 551 -4.41 25.39 3.49
C LEU A 551 -5.95 25.40 3.37
N PRO A 552 -6.63 26.53 3.07
CA PRO A 552 -8.09 26.53 2.94
C PRO A 552 -8.60 25.59 1.85
N THR A 553 -7.93 25.57 0.68
CA THR A 553 -8.27 24.66 -0.42
C THR A 553 -8.07 23.19 -0.04
N LEU A 554 -6.94 22.87 0.57
CA LEU A 554 -6.63 21.49 0.97
C LEU A 554 -7.59 20.97 2.04
N LEU A 555 -7.96 21.81 3.02
CA LEU A 555 -8.96 21.46 4.04
C LEU A 555 -10.34 21.24 3.41
N TYR A 556 -10.74 22.06 2.44
CA TYR A 556 -11.99 21.86 1.70
C TYR A 556 -11.99 20.54 0.93
N ILE A 557 -10.92 20.27 0.18
CA ILE A 557 -10.74 19.00 -0.56
C ILE A 557 -10.78 17.82 0.41
N PHE A 558 -10.05 17.88 1.52
CA PHE A 558 -10.00 16.84 2.53
C PHE A 558 -11.41 16.55 3.10
N LYS A 559 -12.08 17.58 3.64
CA LYS A 559 -13.41 17.48 4.27
C LYS A 559 -14.45 16.90 3.31
N THR A 560 -14.49 17.40 2.09
CA THR A 560 -15.47 16.98 1.07
C THR A 560 -15.18 15.57 0.57
N GLN A 561 -13.94 15.24 0.25
CA GLN A 561 -13.57 13.92 -0.25
C GLN A 561 -13.69 12.84 0.83
N GLU A 562 -13.28 13.11 2.06
CA GLU A 562 -13.46 12.21 3.19
C GLU A 562 -14.94 11.88 3.41
N SER A 563 -15.80 12.90 3.38
CA SER A 563 -17.23 12.74 3.55
C SER A 563 -17.86 11.96 2.39
N LEU A 564 -17.43 12.17 1.15
CA LEU A 564 -17.91 11.39 0.00
C LEU A 564 -17.51 9.91 0.07
N LEU A 565 -16.32 9.61 0.60
CA LEU A 565 -15.77 8.25 0.65
C LEU A 565 -16.25 7.43 1.86
N ARG A 566 -16.60 8.08 2.97
CA ARG A 566 -16.93 7.41 4.25
C ARG A 566 -18.10 8.00 5.02
N GLY A 567 -18.55 9.20 4.65
CA GLY A 567 -19.58 9.92 5.36
C GLY A 567 -20.97 9.34 5.10
N ASP A 568 -21.84 9.49 6.09
CA ASP A 568 -23.27 9.31 5.86
C ASP A 568 -23.87 10.51 5.11
N ARG A 569 -25.17 10.44 4.80
CA ARG A 569 -25.88 11.53 4.10
C ARG A 569 -25.72 12.89 4.81
N ALA A 570 -25.80 12.92 6.14
CA ALA A 570 -25.78 14.15 6.90
C ALA A 570 -24.37 14.78 6.89
N ALA A 571 -23.34 13.95 7.06
CA ALA A 571 -21.93 14.35 6.96
C ALA A 571 -21.59 14.90 5.57
N ILE A 572 -22.06 14.25 4.49
CA ILE A 572 -21.85 14.76 3.13
C ILE A 572 -22.51 16.13 2.97
N ILE A 573 -23.79 16.28 3.30
CA ILE A 573 -24.49 17.58 3.16
C ILE A 573 -23.78 18.67 3.99
N ALA A 574 -23.33 18.36 5.20
CA ALA A 574 -22.60 19.30 6.05
C ALA A 574 -21.20 19.66 5.49
N ALA A 575 -20.54 18.73 4.80
CA ALA A 575 -19.24 18.97 4.19
C ALA A 575 -19.31 20.03 3.08
N PHE A 576 -20.35 19.97 2.25
CA PHE A 576 -20.63 20.87 1.12
C PHE A 576 -21.49 22.09 1.51
N GLY A 577 -21.70 22.33 2.80
CA GLY A 577 -22.45 23.50 3.28
C GLY A 577 -21.68 24.83 3.14
N ASP A 578 -20.35 24.77 3.13
CA ASP A 578 -19.47 25.92 2.94
C ASP A 578 -19.21 26.13 1.45
N PRO A 579 -19.13 27.39 0.95
CA PRO A 579 -18.78 27.63 -0.44
C PRO A 579 -17.34 27.18 -0.74
N PRO A 580 -17.07 26.62 -1.94
CA PRO A 580 -15.72 26.21 -2.30
C PRO A 580 -14.78 27.43 -2.37
N PRO A 581 -13.52 27.31 -1.93
CA PRO A 581 -12.55 28.40 -2.00
C PRO A 581 -12.21 28.74 -3.46
N GLU A 582 -11.86 30.00 -3.72
CA GLU A 582 -11.32 30.41 -5.01
C GLU A 582 -9.93 29.80 -5.21
N GLU A 583 -9.79 29.02 -6.28
CA GLU A 583 -8.56 28.29 -6.57
C GLU A 583 -8.13 28.47 -8.04
N ASP A 584 -6.86 28.81 -8.21
CA ASP A 584 -6.23 29.06 -9.50
C ASP A 584 -5.33 27.90 -9.93
N PHE A 585 -4.82 27.11 -8.98
CA PHE A 585 -4.01 25.94 -9.26
C PHE A 585 -4.89 24.80 -9.82
N PRO A 586 -4.78 24.46 -11.12
CA PRO A 586 -5.86 23.71 -11.75
C PRO A 586 -6.06 22.27 -11.26
N PRO A 587 -5.05 21.51 -10.79
CA PRO A 587 -5.28 20.21 -10.16
C PRO A 587 -6.18 20.29 -8.92
N TYR A 588 -6.01 21.29 -8.06
CA TYR A 588 -6.88 21.51 -6.90
C TYR A 588 -8.29 21.90 -7.35
N LYS A 589 -8.38 22.82 -8.31
CA LYS A 589 -9.67 23.24 -8.90
C LYS A 589 -10.43 22.07 -9.53
N VAL A 590 -9.73 21.19 -10.26
CA VAL A 590 -10.32 19.95 -10.82
C VAL A 590 -10.86 19.08 -9.70
N ARG A 591 -10.09 18.87 -8.62
CA ARG A 591 -10.53 18.05 -7.48
C ARG A 591 -11.78 18.64 -6.80
N ILE A 592 -11.80 19.95 -6.57
CA ILE A 592 -12.99 20.65 -6.05
C ILE A 592 -14.18 20.39 -6.97
N LEU A 593 -14.04 20.66 -8.27
CA LEU A 593 -15.13 20.49 -9.24
C LEU A 593 -15.62 19.04 -9.33
N THR A 594 -14.73 18.03 -9.21
CA THR A 594 -15.15 16.62 -9.19
C THR A 594 -15.89 16.29 -7.90
N ASN A 595 -15.46 16.79 -6.73
CA ASN A 595 -16.17 16.58 -5.47
C ASN A 595 -17.56 17.23 -5.50
N GLU A 596 -17.66 18.47 -5.98
CA GLU A 596 -18.92 19.18 -6.19
C GLU A 596 -19.84 18.45 -7.17
N THR A 597 -19.28 17.87 -8.24
CA THR A 597 -20.04 17.07 -9.21
C THR A 597 -20.62 15.83 -8.56
N SER A 598 -19.81 15.11 -7.78
CA SER A 598 -20.24 13.91 -7.05
C SER A 598 -21.35 14.24 -6.04
N TYR A 599 -21.22 15.35 -5.29
CA TYR A 599 -22.29 15.84 -4.42
C TYR A 599 -23.55 16.23 -5.21
N SER A 600 -23.40 17.00 -6.29
CA SER A 600 -24.52 17.42 -7.14
C SER A 600 -25.27 16.22 -7.74
N LEU A 601 -24.55 15.17 -8.17
CA LEU A 601 -25.14 13.90 -8.59
C LEU A 601 -25.86 13.20 -7.43
N SER A 602 -25.27 13.21 -6.23
CA SER A 602 -25.85 12.61 -5.03
C SER A 602 -27.21 13.21 -4.71
N VAL A 603 -27.37 14.54 -4.83
CA VAL A 603 -28.64 15.26 -4.59
C VAL A 603 -29.51 15.44 -5.84
N HIS A 604 -29.23 14.72 -6.93
CA HIS A 604 -29.94 14.80 -8.21
C HIS A 604 -29.97 16.19 -8.89
N ALA A 605 -29.02 17.08 -8.60
CA ALA A 605 -28.81 18.35 -9.29
C ALA A 605 -28.03 18.16 -10.61
N ILE A 606 -28.63 17.44 -11.58
CA ILE A 606 -27.96 16.93 -12.78
C ILE A 606 -27.39 18.03 -13.69
N ASP A 607 -28.09 19.17 -13.81
CA ASP A 607 -27.62 20.27 -14.65
C ASP A 607 -26.38 20.97 -14.06
N GLN A 608 -26.39 21.22 -12.75
CA GLN A 608 -25.23 21.74 -12.03
C GLN A 608 -24.04 20.77 -12.14
N ALA A 609 -24.27 19.48 -11.89
CA ALA A 609 -23.25 18.44 -12.05
C ALA A 609 -22.65 18.45 -13.48
N SER A 610 -23.50 18.60 -14.51
CA SER A 610 -23.05 18.66 -15.90
C SER A 610 -22.19 19.88 -16.20
N GLU A 611 -22.46 21.04 -15.60
CA GLU A 611 -21.66 22.25 -15.83
C GLU A 611 -20.30 22.14 -15.14
N LEU A 612 -20.30 21.70 -13.89
CA LEU A 612 -19.09 21.53 -13.08
C LEU A 612 -18.11 20.55 -13.73
N ILE A 613 -18.61 19.39 -14.16
CA ILE A 613 -17.74 18.35 -14.71
C ILE A 613 -17.17 18.71 -16.07
N LYS A 614 -17.92 19.43 -16.91
CA LYS A 614 -17.40 19.96 -18.18
C LYS A 614 -16.26 20.96 -17.93
N LYS A 615 -16.39 21.81 -16.92
CA LYS A 615 -15.31 22.73 -16.51
C LYS A 615 -14.08 21.93 -16.05
N ALA A 616 -14.26 20.90 -15.23
CA ALA A 616 -13.16 20.03 -14.80
C ALA A 616 -12.45 19.35 -15.97
N MET A 617 -13.21 18.77 -16.91
CA MET A 617 -12.66 18.14 -18.12
C MET A 617 -11.85 19.12 -18.97
N LEU A 618 -12.35 20.35 -19.17
CA LEU A 618 -11.63 21.39 -19.91
C LEU A 618 -10.30 21.76 -19.24
N LEU A 619 -10.24 21.81 -17.91
CA LEU A 619 -9.00 22.07 -17.18
C LEU A 619 -7.97 20.93 -17.30
N CYS A 620 -8.45 19.69 -17.48
CA CYS A 620 -7.60 18.53 -17.73
C CYS A 620 -7.08 18.45 -19.18
N GLN A 621 -7.77 19.05 -20.16
CA GLN A 621 -7.35 19.03 -21.56
C GLN A 621 -6.01 19.76 -21.76
N GLY A 622 -5.08 19.12 -22.48
CA GLY A 622 -3.76 19.69 -22.77
C GLY A 622 -2.70 19.48 -21.68
N ARG A 623 -3.03 18.79 -20.58
CA ARG A 623 -2.05 18.41 -19.55
C ARG A 623 -1.56 16.98 -19.77
N SER A 624 -0.24 16.76 -19.65
CA SER A 624 0.34 15.43 -19.71
C SER A 624 -0.11 14.63 -18.48
N VAL A 625 -1.05 13.71 -18.68
CA VAL A 625 -1.33 12.57 -17.79
C VAL A 625 -1.74 12.98 -16.36
N GLY A 626 -2.97 13.49 -16.19
CA GLY A 626 -3.55 13.70 -14.87
C GLY A 626 -4.55 12.60 -14.50
N ARG A 627 -4.39 11.99 -13.31
CA ARG A 627 -5.35 11.03 -12.71
C ARG A 627 -6.80 11.58 -12.70
N GLY A 628 -6.96 12.89 -12.53
CA GLY A 628 -8.26 13.56 -12.49
C GLY A 628 -9.10 13.44 -13.78
N LEU A 629 -8.50 13.17 -14.95
CA LEU A 629 -9.26 13.06 -16.20
C LEU A 629 -10.10 11.78 -16.26
N ALA A 630 -9.58 10.65 -15.74
CA ALA A 630 -10.32 9.40 -15.71
C ALA A 630 -11.59 9.53 -14.84
N GLN A 631 -11.45 10.10 -13.64
CA GLN A 631 -12.58 10.40 -12.76
C GLN A 631 -13.55 11.38 -13.42
N ALA A 632 -13.05 12.41 -14.10
CA ALA A 632 -13.91 13.36 -14.79
C ALA A 632 -14.77 12.69 -15.87
N TYR A 633 -14.20 11.75 -16.64
CA TYR A 633 -14.96 10.94 -17.60
C TYR A 633 -15.98 10.04 -16.92
N ARG A 634 -15.63 9.37 -15.82
CA ARG A 634 -16.59 8.54 -15.06
C ARG A 634 -17.77 9.36 -14.58
N LEU A 635 -17.53 10.49 -13.92
CA LEU A 635 -18.60 11.36 -13.42
C LEU A 635 -19.43 11.96 -14.56
N PHE A 636 -18.81 12.33 -15.68
CA PHE A 636 -19.55 12.77 -16.86
C PHE A 636 -20.41 11.65 -17.46
N SER A 637 -19.94 10.40 -17.40
CA SER A 637 -20.72 9.23 -17.79
C SER A 637 -21.95 9.07 -16.91
N LEU A 638 -21.81 9.23 -15.58
CA LEU A 638 -22.94 9.20 -14.64
C LEU A 638 -23.95 10.33 -14.89
N VAL A 639 -23.48 11.56 -15.20
CA VAL A 639 -24.36 12.65 -15.64
C VAL A 639 -25.16 12.26 -16.89
N ASN A 640 -24.52 11.64 -17.88
CA ASN A 640 -25.22 11.19 -19.10
C ASN A 640 -26.18 10.04 -18.80
N LEU A 641 -25.81 9.13 -17.89
CA LEU A 641 -26.68 8.06 -17.43
C LEU A 641 -27.94 8.65 -16.78
N SER A 642 -27.82 9.56 -15.80
CA SER A 642 -28.96 10.23 -15.17
C SER A 642 -29.81 11.07 -16.14
N ARG A 643 -29.24 11.52 -17.26
CA ARG A 643 -29.97 12.15 -18.38
C ARG A 643 -30.60 11.16 -19.35
N ARG A 644 -30.61 9.87 -19.03
CA ARG A 644 -31.14 8.78 -19.86
C ARG A 644 -30.41 8.66 -21.21
N ARG A 645 -29.15 9.11 -21.31
CA ARG A 645 -28.28 9.01 -22.50
C ARG A 645 -27.29 7.87 -22.35
N LEU A 646 -27.82 6.65 -22.37
CA LEU A 646 -27.06 5.44 -22.05
C LEU A 646 -25.93 5.14 -23.04
N SER A 647 -26.11 5.41 -24.34
CA SER A 647 -25.05 5.21 -25.34
C SER A 647 -23.83 6.09 -25.03
N ASP A 648 -24.06 7.39 -24.85
CA ASP A 648 -23.00 8.35 -24.53
C ASP A 648 -22.29 7.96 -23.22
N ALA A 649 -23.05 7.56 -22.19
CA ALA A 649 -22.49 7.13 -20.93
C ALA A 649 -21.52 5.94 -21.08
N MET A 650 -21.88 4.93 -21.89
CA MET A 650 -21.01 3.78 -22.15
C MET A 650 -19.71 4.16 -22.84
N ASP A 651 -19.74 5.10 -23.80
CA ASP A 651 -18.54 5.57 -24.50
C ASP A 651 -17.60 6.32 -23.55
N TYR A 652 -18.13 7.20 -22.69
CA TYR A 652 -17.32 7.91 -21.70
C TYR A 652 -16.78 7.00 -20.59
N PHE A 653 -17.50 5.94 -20.19
CA PHE A 653 -16.93 4.94 -19.27
C PHE A 653 -15.76 4.19 -19.90
N ALA A 654 -15.82 3.92 -21.21
CA ALA A 654 -14.70 3.31 -21.92
C ALA A 654 -13.47 4.24 -21.91
N PHE A 655 -13.65 5.55 -22.15
CA PHE A 655 -12.57 6.54 -22.04
C PHE A 655 -12.03 6.65 -20.61
N ALA A 656 -12.89 6.59 -19.59
CA ALA A 656 -12.48 6.61 -18.19
C ALA A 656 -11.56 5.43 -17.85
N MET A 657 -11.95 4.21 -18.23
CA MET A 657 -11.13 3.00 -18.01
C MET A 657 -9.81 3.04 -18.78
N GLU A 658 -9.83 3.44 -20.06
CA GLU A 658 -8.61 3.56 -20.86
C GLU A 658 -7.63 4.57 -20.26
N GLN A 659 -8.16 5.71 -19.80
CA GLN A 659 -7.33 6.75 -19.19
C GLN A 659 -6.79 6.31 -17.83
N ALA A 660 -7.61 5.65 -17.01
CA ALA A 660 -7.21 5.11 -15.72
C ALA A 660 -6.08 4.07 -15.87
N GLU A 661 -6.19 3.17 -16.86
CA GLU A 661 -5.15 2.18 -17.17
C GLU A 661 -3.84 2.84 -17.62
N LYS A 662 -3.91 3.86 -18.49
CA LYS A 662 -2.73 4.63 -18.93
C LYS A 662 -2.04 5.38 -17.79
N SER A 663 -2.79 5.85 -16.79
CA SER A 663 -2.25 6.57 -15.63
C SER A 663 -1.96 5.68 -14.43
N GLU A 664 -2.10 4.35 -14.57
CA GLU A 664 -1.98 3.37 -13.47
C GLU A 664 -2.90 3.68 -12.27
N ASP A 665 -4.04 4.34 -12.52
CA ASP A 665 -5.06 4.67 -11.51
C ASP A 665 -6.08 3.54 -11.42
N PHE A 666 -5.65 2.44 -10.81
CA PHE A 666 -6.46 1.24 -10.70
C PHE A 666 -7.68 1.38 -9.77
N GLU A 667 -7.69 2.39 -8.89
CA GLU A 667 -8.87 2.74 -8.08
C GLU A 667 -9.96 3.28 -9.01
N GLU A 668 -9.63 4.29 -9.81
CA GLU A 668 -10.59 4.88 -10.75
C GLU A 668 -10.99 3.89 -11.85
N PHE A 669 -10.07 3.00 -12.27
CA PHE A 669 -10.39 1.87 -13.15
C PHE A 669 -11.49 0.99 -12.55
N THR A 670 -11.38 0.66 -11.26
CA THR A 670 -12.34 -0.19 -10.53
C THR A 670 -13.73 0.45 -10.54
N LEU A 671 -13.83 1.72 -10.11
CA LEU A 671 -15.11 2.43 -10.07
C LEU A 671 -15.71 2.56 -11.46
N SER A 672 -14.89 2.93 -12.46
CA SER A 672 -15.33 3.04 -13.86
C SER A 672 -15.83 1.71 -14.42
N ALA A 673 -15.14 0.60 -14.15
CA ALA A 673 -15.56 -0.73 -14.60
C ALA A 673 -16.86 -1.19 -13.93
N TYR A 674 -17.03 -0.89 -12.63
CA TYR A 674 -18.26 -1.20 -11.90
C TYR A 674 -19.47 -0.45 -12.49
N TYR A 675 -19.37 0.87 -12.67
CA TYR A 675 -20.47 1.65 -13.25
C TYR A 675 -20.69 1.35 -14.74
N ALA A 676 -19.64 1.02 -15.48
CA ALA A 676 -19.77 0.51 -16.84
C ALA A 676 -20.54 -0.81 -16.88
N ALA A 677 -20.32 -1.72 -15.92
CA ALA A 677 -21.09 -2.95 -15.80
C ALA A 677 -22.58 -2.68 -15.59
N GLN A 678 -22.91 -1.73 -14.71
CA GLN A 678 -24.30 -1.30 -14.48
C GLN A 678 -24.93 -0.69 -15.74
N ALA A 679 -24.21 0.17 -16.45
CA ALA A 679 -24.69 0.73 -17.72
C ALA A 679 -24.92 -0.37 -18.79
N GLN A 680 -24.03 -1.35 -18.90
CA GLN A 680 -24.20 -2.49 -19.82
C GLN A 680 -25.40 -3.38 -19.43
N PHE A 681 -25.65 -3.54 -18.13
CA PHE A 681 -26.82 -4.25 -17.63
C PHE A 681 -28.12 -3.53 -17.99
N LEU A 682 -28.19 -2.22 -17.77
CA LEU A 682 -29.34 -1.39 -18.17
C LEU A 682 -29.55 -1.41 -19.68
N PHE A 683 -28.46 -1.43 -20.45
CA PHE A 683 -28.51 -1.59 -21.91
C PHE A 683 -29.06 -2.96 -22.33
N GLY A 684 -28.95 -3.98 -21.47
CA GLY A 684 -29.41 -5.34 -21.72
C GLY A 684 -28.32 -6.31 -22.18
N ASN A 685 -27.05 -5.90 -22.21
CA ASN A 685 -25.93 -6.80 -22.47
C ASN A 685 -25.40 -7.38 -21.15
N ILE A 686 -26.12 -8.38 -20.61
CA ILE A 686 -25.81 -9.04 -19.34
C ILE A 686 -24.42 -9.70 -19.36
N ALA A 687 -24.03 -10.29 -20.50
CA ALA A 687 -22.75 -10.96 -20.65
C ALA A 687 -21.57 -9.99 -20.53
N LYS A 688 -21.64 -8.83 -21.19
CA LYS A 688 -20.61 -7.79 -21.05
C LYS A 688 -20.62 -7.15 -19.66
N ALA A 689 -21.78 -6.95 -19.06
CA ALA A 689 -21.90 -6.50 -17.68
C ALA A 689 -21.18 -7.45 -16.71
N GLU A 690 -21.37 -8.77 -16.84
CA GLU A 690 -20.71 -9.77 -15.99
C GLU A 690 -19.18 -9.75 -16.15
N ARG A 691 -18.66 -9.57 -17.38
CA ARG A 691 -17.22 -9.45 -17.63
C ARG A 691 -16.63 -8.20 -16.97
N LEU A 692 -17.33 -7.07 -17.06
CA LEU A 692 -16.89 -5.81 -16.45
C LEU A 692 -16.98 -5.84 -14.92
N ALA A 693 -18.06 -6.39 -14.35
CA ALA A 693 -18.22 -6.55 -12.91
C ALA A 693 -17.13 -7.44 -12.31
N ARG A 694 -16.76 -8.53 -13.00
CA ARG A 694 -15.63 -9.38 -12.62
C ARG A 694 -14.30 -8.64 -12.70
N LYS A 695 -14.06 -7.87 -13.77
CA LYS A 695 -12.84 -7.06 -13.89
C LYS A 695 -12.76 -6.01 -12.78
N ALA A 696 -13.88 -5.39 -12.41
CA ALA A 696 -13.97 -4.46 -11.29
C ALA A 696 -13.65 -5.16 -9.96
N GLU A 697 -14.21 -6.35 -9.70
CA GLU A 697 -13.91 -7.15 -8.52
C GLU A 697 -12.42 -7.51 -8.42
N GLU A 698 -11.84 -8.03 -9.50
CA GLU A 698 -10.43 -8.42 -9.57
C GLU A 698 -9.50 -7.22 -9.33
N THR A 699 -9.74 -6.10 -10.01
CA THR A 699 -8.93 -4.89 -9.83
C THR A 699 -9.11 -4.30 -8.43
N ALA A 700 -10.33 -4.27 -7.89
CA ALA A 700 -10.62 -3.80 -6.53
C ALA A 700 -9.82 -4.60 -5.49
N LEU A 701 -9.75 -5.93 -5.65
CA LEU A 701 -8.93 -6.80 -4.83
C LEU A 701 -7.43 -6.62 -5.05
N ILE A 702 -6.97 -6.10 -6.19
CA ILE A 702 -5.55 -5.80 -6.42
C ILE A 702 -5.15 -4.50 -5.71
N VAL A 703 -6.04 -3.49 -5.70
CA VAL A 703 -5.77 -2.19 -5.07
C VAL A 703 -6.14 -2.12 -3.60
N GLY A 704 -6.97 -3.04 -3.11
CA GLY A 704 -7.41 -3.08 -1.73
C GLY A 704 -8.71 -2.39 -1.41
N LEU A 705 -9.53 -2.11 -2.43
CA LEU A 705 -10.87 -1.56 -2.29
C LEU A 705 -11.88 -2.69 -2.01
N THR A 706 -11.77 -3.35 -0.85
CA THR A 706 -12.56 -4.54 -0.52
C THR A 706 -14.07 -4.32 -0.58
N ALA A 707 -14.56 -3.17 -0.11
CA ALA A 707 -15.98 -2.83 -0.16
C ALA A 707 -16.51 -2.75 -1.62
N TRP A 708 -15.70 -2.23 -2.55
CA TRP A 708 -16.02 -2.20 -3.98
C TRP A 708 -15.88 -3.57 -4.64
N ALA A 709 -14.95 -4.42 -4.19
CA ALA A 709 -14.88 -5.81 -4.61
C ALA A 709 -16.17 -6.56 -4.23
N ASP A 710 -16.64 -6.36 -3.01
CA ASP A 710 -17.86 -6.98 -2.49
C ASP A 710 -19.09 -6.49 -3.23
N ARG A 711 -19.15 -5.19 -3.50
CA ARG A 711 -20.23 -4.61 -4.29
C ARG A 711 -20.22 -5.12 -5.74
N SER A 712 -19.05 -5.30 -6.34
CA SER A 712 -18.89 -5.86 -7.68
C SER A 712 -19.30 -7.33 -7.72
N ARG A 713 -18.96 -8.11 -6.69
CA ARG A 713 -19.39 -9.51 -6.56
C ARG A 713 -20.90 -9.63 -6.36
N PHE A 714 -21.49 -8.74 -5.55
CA PHE A 714 -22.93 -8.63 -5.41
C PHE A 714 -23.61 -8.35 -6.76
N LEU A 715 -23.08 -7.42 -7.56
CA LEU A 715 -23.58 -7.15 -8.90
C LEU A 715 -23.53 -8.41 -9.79
N ARG A 716 -22.46 -9.22 -9.72
CA ARG A 716 -22.42 -10.51 -10.43
C ARG A 716 -23.54 -11.44 -9.99
N GLY A 717 -23.80 -11.57 -8.68
CA GLY A 717 -24.93 -12.34 -8.15
C GLY A 717 -26.27 -11.87 -8.74
N LYS A 718 -26.47 -10.55 -8.79
CA LYS A 718 -27.65 -9.95 -9.44
C LYS A 718 -27.73 -10.29 -10.94
N LEU A 719 -26.63 -10.18 -11.69
CA LEU A 719 -26.61 -10.54 -13.11
C LEU A 719 -26.92 -12.03 -13.37
N ARG A 720 -26.49 -12.92 -12.46
CA ARG A 720 -26.85 -14.34 -12.49
C ARG A 720 -28.33 -14.55 -12.24
N PHE A 721 -28.89 -13.84 -11.25
CA PHE A 721 -30.33 -13.86 -10.97
C PHE A 721 -31.14 -13.42 -12.19
N GLU A 722 -30.78 -12.28 -12.79
CA GLU A 722 -31.44 -11.72 -13.99
C GLU A 722 -31.32 -12.65 -15.22
N SER A 723 -30.26 -13.46 -15.29
CA SER A 723 -30.10 -14.49 -16.34
C SER A 723 -30.93 -15.75 -16.08
N GLY A 724 -31.64 -15.85 -14.96
CA GLY A 724 -32.34 -17.08 -14.54
C GLY A 724 -31.43 -18.17 -13.97
N LEU A 725 -30.18 -17.84 -13.63
CA LEU A 725 -29.22 -18.73 -12.98
C LEU A 725 -29.33 -18.57 -11.45
N TYR A 726 -30.50 -18.89 -10.90
CA TYR A 726 -30.83 -18.60 -9.50
C TYR A 726 -29.93 -19.30 -8.48
N GLN A 727 -29.44 -20.51 -8.77
CA GLN A 727 -28.50 -21.21 -7.91
C GLN A 727 -27.15 -20.49 -7.86
N ASP A 728 -26.58 -20.13 -9.01
CA ASP A 728 -25.31 -19.39 -9.08
C ASP A 728 -25.40 -18.05 -8.34
N ALA A 729 -26.56 -17.37 -8.42
CA ALA A 729 -26.82 -16.14 -7.67
C ALA A 729 -26.83 -16.39 -6.16
N LEU A 730 -27.58 -17.41 -5.70
CA LEU A 730 -27.65 -17.81 -4.30
C LEU A 730 -26.26 -18.16 -3.74
N ASP A 731 -25.46 -18.91 -4.49
CA ASP A 731 -24.10 -19.32 -4.10
C ASP A 731 -23.20 -18.08 -3.93
N LEU A 732 -23.23 -17.13 -4.87
CA LEU A 732 -22.45 -15.89 -4.79
C LEU A 732 -22.84 -15.02 -3.59
N PHE A 733 -24.14 -14.86 -3.31
CA PHE A 733 -24.59 -14.07 -2.16
C PHE A 733 -24.26 -14.77 -0.83
N THR A 734 -24.40 -16.09 -0.77
CA THR A 734 -24.07 -16.88 0.42
C THR A 734 -22.57 -16.87 0.71
N GLU A 735 -21.74 -17.02 -0.33
CA GLU A 735 -20.29 -16.91 -0.21
C GLU A 735 -19.89 -15.53 0.32
N LEU A 736 -20.46 -14.46 -0.23
CA LEU A 736 -20.19 -13.09 0.19
C LEU A 736 -20.57 -12.87 1.67
N ARG A 737 -21.73 -13.40 2.10
CA ARG A 737 -22.17 -13.37 3.49
C ARG A 737 -21.30 -14.22 4.44
N SER A 738 -20.71 -15.31 3.94
CA SER A 738 -19.90 -16.23 4.76
C SER A 738 -18.51 -15.71 5.15
N ARG A 739 -18.14 -14.51 4.69
CA ARG A 739 -16.88 -13.87 5.08
C ARG A 739 -16.81 -13.58 6.58
N PRO A 740 -15.61 -13.51 7.18
CA PRO A 740 -15.45 -13.31 8.62
C PRO A 740 -16.28 -12.14 9.15
N THR A 741 -16.98 -12.35 10.26
CA THR A 741 -17.87 -11.37 10.90
C THR A 741 -17.17 -10.04 11.16
N GLY A 742 -17.83 -8.92 10.80
CA GLY A 742 -17.32 -7.56 10.96
C GLY A 742 -16.73 -6.92 9.70
N THR A 743 -16.67 -7.64 8.57
CA THR A 743 -16.19 -7.07 7.30
C THR A 743 -17.26 -6.30 6.51
N LEU A 744 -18.53 -6.63 6.71
CA LEU A 744 -19.67 -6.03 6.00
C LEU A 744 -20.41 -5.04 6.91
N SER A 745 -20.97 -3.99 6.32
CA SER A 745 -21.86 -3.08 7.05
C SER A 745 -23.21 -3.74 7.32
N PRO A 746 -23.97 -3.30 8.34
CA PRO A 746 -25.32 -3.83 8.60
C PRO A 746 -26.25 -3.73 7.38
N ASP A 747 -26.19 -2.62 6.63
CA ASP A 747 -26.98 -2.44 5.41
C ASP A 747 -26.60 -3.46 4.32
N ALA A 748 -25.31 -3.82 4.24
CA ALA A 748 -24.84 -4.83 3.29
C ALA A 748 -25.36 -6.22 3.67
N GLU A 749 -25.34 -6.56 4.96
CA GLU A 749 -25.91 -7.81 5.47
C GLU A 749 -27.41 -7.89 5.17
N ASP A 750 -28.18 -6.85 5.51
CA ASP A 750 -29.64 -6.80 5.29
C ASP A 750 -29.99 -6.94 3.79
N THR A 751 -29.22 -6.28 2.91
CA THR A 751 -29.39 -6.42 1.46
C THR A 751 -29.01 -7.83 0.99
N LEU A 752 -27.93 -8.43 1.48
CA LEU A 752 -27.56 -9.79 1.12
C LEU A 752 -28.61 -10.80 1.58
N GLU A 753 -29.17 -10.66 2.78
CA GLU A 753 -30.26 -11.51 3.26
C GLU A 753 -31.48 -11.43 2.35
N ALA A 754 -31.87 -10.22 1.93
CA ALA A 754 -32.98 -10.02 1.01
C ALA A 754 -32.75 -10.74 -0.33
N TRP A 755 -31.55 -10.62 -0.91
CA TRP A 755 -31.23 -11.23 -2.20
C TRP A 755 -31.01 -12.75 -2.13
N ILE A 756 -30.51 -13.27 -1.00
CA ILE A 756 -30.47 -14.71 -0.70
C ILE A 756 -31.90 -15.26 -0.64
N TYR A 757 -32.78 -14.59 0.11
CA TYR A 757 -34.19 -14.94 0.23
C TYR A 757 -34.87 -14.97 -1.14
N ARG A 758 -34.71 -13.91 -1.93
CA ARG A 758 -35.25 -13.83 -3.29
C ARG A 758 -34.77 -14.99 -4.17
N SER A 759 -33.46 -15.25 -4.21
CA SER A 759 -32.88 -16.30 -5.04
C SER A 759 -33.43 -17.69 -4.67
N ALA A 760 -33.56 -17.96 -3.37
CA ALA A 760 -34.06 -19.24 -2.88
C ALA A 760 -35.58 -19.42 -3.11
N VAL A 761 -36.36 -18.32 -3.07
CA VAL A 761 -37.79 -18.31 -3.44
C VAL A 761 -37.97 -18.76 -4.90
N TYR A 762 -37.19 -18.22 -5.83
CA TYR A 762 -37.26 -18.58 -7.25
C TYR A 762 -36.74 -20.01 -7.54
N LEU A 763 -35.95 -20.60 -6.63
CA LEU A 763 -35.58 -22.01 -6.68
C LEU A 763 -36.68 -22.94 -6.12
N GLY A 764 -37.74 -22.39 -5.52
CA GLY A 764 -38.81 -23.18 -4.89
C GLY A 764 -38.39 -23.86 -3.59
N SER A 765 -37.35 -23.36 -2.90
CA SER A 765 -36.89 -23.96 -1.64
C SER A 765 -37.89 -23.68 -0.52
N ALA A 766 -38.54 -24.72 0.00
CA ALA A 766 -39.51 -24.58 1.09
C ALA A 766 -38.80 -24.27 2.41
N GLY A 767 -39.35 -23.33 3.20
CA GLY A 767 -38.89 -23.06 4.58
C GLY A 767 -37.67 -22.17 4.71
N ILE A 768 -37.32 -21.38 3.68
CA ILE A 768 -36.28 -20.36 3.80
C ILE A 768 -36.74 -19.31 4.84
N PRO A 769 -35.93 -19.00 5.86
CA PRO A 769 -36.28 -17.96 6.80
C PRO A 769 -36.36 -16.61 6.08
N LYS A 770 -37.43 -15.86 6.34
CA LYS A 770 -37.53 -14.46 5.91
C LYS A 770 -36.37 -13.65 6.53
N PRO A 771 -35.84 -12.64 5.83
CA PRO A 771 -34.83 -11.74 6.40
C PRO A 771 -35.28 -11.19 7.76
N ALA A 772 -34.36 -11.14 8.73
CA ALA A 772 -34.71 -10.73 10.09
C ALA A 772 -35.08 -9.23 10.16
N ARG A 773 -34.47 -8.42 9.29
CA ARG A 773 -34.77 -7.00 9.09
C ARG A 773 -35.38 -6.79 7.72
N ALA A 774 -36.56 -6.15 7.68
CA ALA A 774 -37.29 -5.89 6.45
C ALA A 774 -36.92 -4.51 5.87
N ASN A 775 -35.78 -4.43 5.17
CA ASN A 775 -35.45 -3.29 4.32
C ASN A 775 -36.37 -3.23 3.09
N GLY A 776 -36.26 -2.17 2.27
CA GLY A 776 -37.14 -1.97 1.10
C GLY A 776 -37.08 -3.15 0.11
N ASP A 777 -35.90 -3.69 -0.14
CA ASP A 777 -35.67 -4.86 -0.99
C ASP A 777 -36.40 -6.10 -0.44
N ALA A 778 -36.22 -6.42 0.86
CA ALA A 778 -36.85 -7.58 1.49
C ALA A 778 -38.39 -7.51 1.45
N ARG A 779 -38.97 -6.33 1.68
CA ARG A 779 -40.42 -6.11 1.60
C ARG A 779 -40.94 -6.34 0.17
N PHE A 780 -40.22 -5.86 -0.83
CA PHE A 780 -40.57 -6.12 -2.23
C PHE A 780 -40.46 -7.61 -2.57
N PHE A 781 -39.38 -8.29 -2.16
CA PHE A 781 -39.22 -9.72 -2.42
C PHE A 781 -40.22 -10.59 -1.65
N GLU A 782 -40.81 -10.10 -0.55
CA GLU A 782 -41.93 -10.76 0.11
C GLU A 782 -43.22 -10.73 -0.73
N ILE A 783 -43.45 -9.65 -1.48
CA ILE A 783 -44.54 -9.57 -2.46
C ILE A 783 -44.33 -10.64 -3.54
N GLU A 784 -43.13 -10.72 -4.13
CA GLU A 784 -42.82 -11.76 -5.12
C GLU A 784 -43.01 -13.17 -4.55
N ALA A 785 -42.50 -13.42 -3.34
CA ALA A 785 -42.59 -14.73 -2.70
C ALA A 785 -44.03 -15.13 -2.39
N SER A 786 -44.85 -14.22 -1.87
CA SER A 786 -46.28 -14.48 -1.61
C SER A 786 -47.03 -14.79 -2.89
N TYR A 787 -46.74 -14.08 -3.99
CA TYR A 787 -47.35 -14.33 -5.29
C TYR A 787 -46.98 -15.71 -5.82
N LEU A 788 -45.69 -16.06 -5.78
CA LEU A 788 -45.18 -17.36 -6.23
C LEU A 788 -45.69 -18.53 -5.36
N ALA A 789 -45.95 -18.29 -4.07
CA ALA A 789 -46.56 -19.26 -3.17
C ALA A 789 -48.09 -19.41 -3.39
N GLY A 790 -48.71 -18.55 -4.21
CA GLY A 790 -50.15 -18.54 -4.46
C GLY A 790 -50.98 -17.84 -3.38
N ASP A 791 -50.35 -17.10 -2.45
CA ASP A 791 -51.04 -16.31 -1.42
C ASP A 791 -51.39 -14.91 -1.94
N TYR A 792 -52.26 -14.87 -2.94
CA TYR A 792 -52.69 -13.64 -3.60
C TYR A 792 -53.34 -12.60 -2.66
N PRO A 793 -54.13 -12.98 -1.62
CA PRO A 793 -54.62 -12.01 -0.65
C PRO A 793 -53.49 -11.29 0.09
N LEU A 794 -52.46 -12.03 0.50
CA LEU A 794 -51.28 -11.44 1.15
C LEU A 794 -50.51 -10.55 0.18
N THR A 795 -50.29 -11.00 -1.06
CA THR A 795 -49.61 -10.19 -2.10
C THR A 795 -50.30 -8.83 -2.28
N ALA A 796 -51.63 -8.80 -2.42
CA ALA A 796 -52.35 -7.55 -2.60
C ALA A 796 -52.17 -6.59 -1.41
N VAL A 797 -52.28 -7.10 -0.17
CA VAL A 797 -52.11 -6.31 1.06
C VAL A 797 -50.68 -5.79 1.19
N LEU A 798 -49.66 -6.60 0.90
CA LEU A 798 -48.26 -6.20 0.97
C LEU A 798 -47.94 -5.14 -0.10
N SER A 799 -48.45 -5.30 -1.32
CA SER A 799 -48.24 -4.33 -2.40
C SER A 799 -48.84 -2.97 -2.09
N GLU A 800 -50.09 -2.90 -1.61
CA GLU A 800 -50.74 -1.63 -1.23
C GLU A 800 -49.92 -0.89 -0.17
N ARG A 801 -49.52 -1.59 0.89
CA ARG A 801 -48.70 -1.03 1.97
C ARG A 801 -47.37 -0.51 1.45
N LEU A 802 -46.68 -1.29 0.61
CA LEU A 802 -45.37 -0.88 0.12
C LEU A 802 -45.47 0.31 -0.83
N LEU A 803 -46.49 0.38 -1.69
CA LEU A 803 -46.72 1.53 -2.58
C LEU A 803 -46.94 2.85 -1.83
N GLU A 804 -47.66 2.81 -0.71
CA GLU A 804 -47.86 3.96 0.18
C GLU A 804 -46.56 4.37 0.89
N ASP A 805 -45.75 3.38 1.27
CA ASP A 805 -44.50 3.55 2.01
C ASP A 805 -43.29 3.88 1.11
N LEU A 806 -43.41 3.83 -0.23
CA LEU A 806 -42.29 4.07 -1.14
C LEU A 806 -41.74 5.48 -0.92
N PRO A 807 -40.50 5.62 -0.45
CA PRO A 807 -39.96 6.92 -0.16
C PRO A 807 -39.63 7.66 -1.47
N ALA A 808 -39.80 8.99 -1.44
CA ALA A 808 -39.13 9.85 -2.41
C ALA A 808 -37.64 9.86 -2.05
N TRP A 809 -36.86 8.97 -2.65
CA TRP A 809 -35.42 8.97 -2.42
C TRP A 809 -34.75 10.06 -3.24
N ASP A 810 -34.03 10.91 -2.52
CA ASP A 810 -33.37 12.10 -3.08
C ASP A 810 -31.84 12.06 -2.95
N PHE A 811 -31.26 10.94 -2.48
CA PHE A 811 -29.82 10.87 -2.21
C PHE A 811 -29.18 9.56 -2.69
N LEU A 812 -28.15 9.66 -3.53
CA LEU A 812 -27.33 8.55 -4.02
C LEU A 812 -25.89 8.64 -3.52
N PHE A 813 -25.26 7.51 -3.18
CA PHE A 813 -23.82 7.50 -2.90
C PHE A 813 -23.01 7.18 -4.17
N ILE A 814 -22.14 8.11 -4.56
CA ILE A 814 -21.35 8.02 -5.81
C ILE A 814 -19.96 7.43 -5.59
N GLU A 815 -19.24 7.87 -4.55
CA GLU A 815 -17.83 7.51 -4.35
C GLU A 815 -17.64 6.35 -3.36
N GLN A 816 -18.72 5.87 -2.73
CA GLN A 816 -18.73 4.68 -1.86
C GLN A 816 -19.81 3.69 -2.28
N PRO A 817 -19.67 2.38 -1.97
CA PRO A 817 -20.72 1.39 -2.21
C PRO A 817 -22.02 1.72 -1.47
N ASP A 818 -23.14 1.73 -2.20
CA ASP A 818 -24.45 2.00 -1.61
C ASP A 818 -25.17 0.68 -1.31
N TRP A 819 -25.20 0.29 -0.03
CA TRP A 819 -25.81 -0.94 0.43
C TRP A 819 -27.24 -0.78 0.93
N ARG A 820 -27.83 0.42 0.88
CA ARG A 820 -29.20 0.64 1.34
C ARG A 820 -30.24 -0.09 0.48
N SER A 821 -29.87 -0.43 -0.76
CA SER A 821 -30.64 -1.26 -1.67
C SER A 821 -29.74 -1.94 -2.71
N GLY A 822 -30.13 -3.12 -3.19
CA GLY A 822 -29.54 -3.78 -4.36
C GLY A 822 -29.80 -3.05 -5.69
N PHE A 823 -30.66 -2.02 -5.69
CA PHE A 823 -30.98 -1.19 -6.86
C PHE A 823 -30.25 0.18 -6.83
N ALA A 824 -29.67 0.57 -5.70
CA ALA A 824 -29.17 1.93 -5.44
C ALA A 824 -28.14 2.46 -6.44
N GLN A 825 -27.24 1.61 -6.91
CA GLN A 825 -26.16 1.99 -7.84
C GLN A 825 -26.34 1.41 -9.25
N GLY A 826 -27.59 1.21 -9.67
CA GLY A 826 -27.94 0.72 -11.00
C GLY A 826 -29.17 1.45 -11.52
N GLU A 827 -30.33 0.83 -11.33
CA GLU A 827 -31.63 1.33 -11.77
C GLU A 827 -31.98 2.68 -11.14
N LEU A 828 -31.60 2.89 -9.87
CA LEU A 828 -31.89 4.14 -9.16
C LEU A 828 -31.09 5.36 -9.64
N TYR A 829 -30.16 5.20 -10.59
CA TYR A 829 -29.57 6.33 -11.32
C TYR A 829 -30.46 6.88 -12.43
N LEU A 830 -31.32 6.04 -13.00
CA LEU A 830 -32.22 6.38 -14.12
C LEU A 830 -33.63 6.76 -13.66
N PHE A 831 -34.03 6.17 -12.55
CA PHE A 831 -35.39 6.19 -12.03
C PHE A 831 -35.33 6.45 -10.52
N SER A 832 -36.23 7.29 -10.01
CA SER A 832 -36.48 7.31 -8.57
C SER A 832 -37.01 5.95 -8.11
N GLN A 833 -36.95 5.69 -6.80
CA GLN A 833 -37.47 4.43 -6.25
C GLN A 833 -38.95 4.21 -6.59
N ARG A 834 -39.75 5.28 -6.65
CA ARG A 834 -41.15 5.23 -7.06
C ARG A 834 -41.32 4.96 -8.55
N GLU A 835 -40.54 5.60 -9.41
CA GLU A 835 -40.58 5.35 -10.86
C GLU A 835 -40.11 3.93 -11.24
N PHE A 836 -39.24 3.31 -10.43
CA PHE A 836 -38.75 1.96 -10.71
C PHE A 836 -39.57 0.86 -10.03
N LEU A 837 -39.71 0.91 -8.69
CA LEU A 837 -40.40 -0.14 -7.94
C LEU A 837 -41.93 0.02 -7.99
N GLY A 838 -42.45 1.24 -8.16
CA GLY A 838 -43.89 1.49 -8.24
C GLY A 838 -44.58 0.63 -9.30
N PRO A 839 -44.12 0.67 -10.57
CA PRO A 839 -44.68 -0.15 -11.65
C PRO A 839 -44.57 -1.66 -11.39
N LEU A 840 -43.44 -2.12 -10.84
CA LEU A 840 -43.24 -3.51 -10.46
C LEU A 840 -44.25 -3.97 -9.40
N ILE A 841 -44.39 -3.19 -8.33
CA ILE A 841 -45.31 -3.52 -7.22
C ILE A 841 -46.77 -3.45 -7.70
N ALA A 842 -47.12 -2.46 -8.52
CA ALA A 842 -48.44 -2.34 -9.13
C ALA A 842 -48.77 -3.52 -10.05
N ALA A 843 -47.80 -3.98 -10.85
CA ALA A 843 -47.97 -5.16 -11.69
C ALA A 843 -48.24 -6.42 -10.83
N TYR A 844 -47.49 -6.64 -9.74
CA TYR A 844 -47.75 -7.74 -8.81
C TYR A 844 -49.09 -7.62 -8.08
N HIS A 845 -49.49 -6.40 -7.69
CA HIS A 845 -50.80 -6.13 -7.09
C HIS A 845 -51.94 -6.50 -8.05
N ALA A 846 -51.88 -6.03 -9.30
CA ALA A 846 -52.87 -6.33 -10.32
C ALA A 846 -52.92 -7.84 -10.65
N LEU A 847 -51.76 -8.49 -10.75
CA LEU A 847 -51.68 -9.94 -10.93
C LEU A 847 -52.30 -10.71 -9.75
N ALA A 848 -52.12 -10.24 -8.52
CA ALA A 848 -52.74 -10.86 -7.35
C ALA A 848 -54.27 -10.66 -7.35
N LEU A 849 -54.73 -9.43 -7.58
CA LEU A 849 -56.16 -9.09 -7.63
C LEU A 849 -56.92 -9.89 -8.71
N CYS A 850 -56.30 -10.13 -9.88
CA CYS A 850 -56.97 -10.89 -10.93
C CYS A 850 -57.18 -12.37 -10.58
N ARG A 851 -56.45 -12.91 -9.60
CA ARG A 851 -56.59 -14.28 -9.09
C ARG A 851 -57.55 -14.40 -7.89
N LEU A 852 -58.06 -13.29 -7.38
CA LEU A 852 -59.00 -13.27 -6.26
C LEU A 852 -60.45 -13.31 -6.74
N ASP A 853 -61.21 -14.29 -6.24
CA ASP A 853 -62.66 -14.32 -6.37
C ASP A 853 -63.31 -13.68 -5.14
N ARG A 854 -63.92 -12.51 -5.32
CA ARG A 854 -64.77 -11.87 -4.28
C ARG A 854 -66.21 -11.76 -4.76
N PRO A 855 -67.17 -12.51 -4.17
CA PRO A 855 -68.60 -12.27 -4.37
C PRO A 855 -69.05 -11.08 -3.50
N GLY A 856 -69.49 -9.96 -4.11
CA GLY A 856 -70.00 -8.79 -3.38
C GLY A 856 -70.39 -7.60 -4.28
N GLU A 857 -71.00 -6.56 -3.70
CA GLU A 857 -71.56 -5.37 -4.39
C GLU A 857 -70.52 -4.28 -4.77
N GLY A 858 -69.21 -4.59 -4.73
CA GLY A 858 -68.14 -3.68 -5.17
C GLY A 858 -67.67 -3.94 -6.60
N PRO A 859 -66.80 -3.08 -7.17
CA PRO A 859 -66.08 -3.41 -8.40
C PRO A 859 -65.32 -4.74 -8.19
N SER A 860 -65.40 -5.64 -9.16
CA SER A 860 -64.74 -6.94 -9.04
C SER A 860 -63.21 -6.73 -8.96
N PRO A 861 -62.49 -7.54 -8.17
CA PRO A 861 -61.02 -7.48 -8.09
C PRO A 861 -60.35 -7.52 -9.48
N LYS A 862 -60.93 -8.29 -10.41
CA LYS A 862 -60.50 -8.36 -11.81
C LYS A 862 -60.66 -7.02 -12.56
N ALA A 863 -61.77 -6.32 -12.37
CA ALA A 863 -61.99 -5.00 -12.98
C ALA A 863 -61.04 -3.93 -12.38
N GLU A 864 -60.73 -4.04 -11.10
CA GLU A 864 -59.75 -3.18 -10.43
C GLU A 864 -58.32 -3.44 -10.92
N ALA A 865 -57.92 -4.71 -11.01
CA ALA A 865 -56.63 -5.11 -11.61
C ALA A 865 -56.44 -4.53 -13.01
N ARG A 866 -57.46 -4.67 -13.87
CA ARG A 866 -57.43 -4.10 -15.22
C ARG A 866 -57.29 -2.59 -15.20
N ARG A 867 -58.07 -1.89 -14.36
CA ARG A 867 -57.99 -0.43 -14.22
C ARG A 867 -56.60 0.01 -13.76
N SER A 868 -56.01 -0.69 -12.80
CA SER A 868 -54.66 -0.39 -12.29
C SER A 868 -53.61 -0.51 -13.39
N MET A 869 -53.65 -1.58 -14.20
CA MET A 869 -52.75 -1.72 -15.34
C MET A 869 -53.03 -0.69 -16.45
N ASP A 870 -54.30 -0.43 -16.78
CA ASP A 870 -54.66 0.59 -17.76
C ASP A 870 -54.15 1.99 -17.35
N GLN A 871 -54.22 2.32 -16.05
CA GLN A 871 -53.65 3.55 -15.49
C GLN A 871 -52.13 3.56 -15.61
N LEU A 872 -51.46 2.46 -15.26
CA LEU A 872 -50.02 2.35 -15.37
C LEU A 872 -49.52 2.64 -16.80
N PHE A 873 -50.18 2.10 -17.83
CA PHE A 873 -49.83 2.34 -19.23
C PHE A 873 -50.27 3.71 -19.78
N GLN A 874 -51.23 4.40 -19.13
CA GLN A 874 -51.62 5.76 -19.49
C GLN A 874 -50.69 6.81 -18.90
N ASP A 875 -50.29 6.60 -17.64
CA ASP A 875 -49.50 7.56 -16.87
C ASP A 875 -48.00 7.45 -17.18
N GLU A 876 -47.53 6.27 -17.64
CA GLU A 876 -46.11 6.02 -17.84
C GLU A 876 -45.73 5.63 -19.28
N GLN A 877 -44.74 6.33 -19.83
CA GLN A 877 -43.95 5.83 -20.95
C GLN A 877 -42.77 5.03 -20.41
N PHE A 878 -42.91 3.70 -20.39
CA PHE A 878 -41.81 2.81 -20.03
C PHE A 878 -40.59 3.03 -20.92
N SER A 879 -39.44 3.20 -20.28
CA SER A 879 -38.18 3.34 -20.98
C SER A 879 -37.71 1.99 -21.50
N ASP A 880 -37.17 1.97 -22.72
CA ASP A 880 -36.44 0.80 -23.28
C ASP A 880 -35.20 0.39 -22.43
N MET A 881 -34.86 1.18 -21.41
CA MET A 881 -33.78 0.93 -20.46
C MET A 881 -34.26 0.26 -19.16
N ASP A 882 -35.57 0.21 -18.88
CA ASP A 882 -36.08 -0.53 -17.72
C ASP A 882 -35.87 -2.04 -17.95
N PRO A 883 -35.13 -2.74 -17.07
CA PRO A 883 -34.95 -4.19 -17.17
C PRO A 883 -36.26 -4.99 -17.20
N ASN A 884 -37.34 -4.44 -16.64
CA ASN A 884 -38.62 -5.12 -16.42
C ASN A 884 -39.70 -4.74 -17.45
N ASP A 885 -39.38 -3.95 -18.48
CA ASP A 885 -40.35 -3.51 -19.52
C ASP A 885 -41.15 -4.69 -20.08
N ALA A 886 -40.49 -5.80 -20.43
CA ALA A 886 -41.18 -7.01 -20.93
C ALA A 886 -42.13 -7.63 -19.90
N PHE A 887 -41.80 -7.56 -18.61
CA PHE A 887 -42.64 -8.10 -17.53
C PHE A 887 -43.93 -7.29 -17.35
N TYR A 888 -43.91 -5.96 -17.47
CA TYR A 888 -45.14 -5.16 -17.33
C TYR A 888 -46.18 -5.50 -18.41
N TYR A 889 -45.75 -5.66 -19.67
CA TYR A 889 -46.64 -6.08 -20.75
C TYR A 889 -47.11 -7.53 -20.58
N TYR A 890 -46.26 -8.40 -20.05
CA TYR A 890 -46.65 -9.77 -19.73
C TYR A 890 -47.70 -9.82 -18.60
N ALA A 891 -47.50 -9.04 -17.54
CA ALA A 891 -48.46 -8.92 -16.45
C ALA A 891 -49.82 -8.40 -16.96
N TYR A 892 -49.80 -7.40 -17.86
CA TYR A 892 -51.02 -6.89 -18.48
C TYR A 892 -51.73 -7.94 -19.32
N TYR A 893 -51.00 -8.71 -20.11
CA TYR A 893 -51.55 -9.86 -20.85
C TYR A 893 -52.28 -10.83 -19.92
N CYS A 894 -51.68 -11.22 -18.79
CA CYS A 894 -52.31 -12.10 -17.81
C CYS A 894 -53.60 -11.49 -17.22
N VAL A 895 -53.58 -10.20 -16.89
CA VAL A 895 -54.76 -9.49 -16.35
C VAL A 895 -55.89 -9.40 -17.38
N LEU A 896 -55.57 -9.17 -18.66
CA LEU A 896 -56.56 -9.15 -19.75
C LEU A 896 -57.24 -10.51 -19.94
N GLY A 897 -56.45 -11.61 -19.90
CA GLY A 897 -56.98 -12.97 -19.99
C GLY A 897 -57.96 -13.30 -18.86
N GLU A 898 -57.60 -12.96 -17.63
CA GLU A 898 -58.46 -13.20 -16.46
C GLU A 898 -59.70 -12.31 -16.41
N SER A 899 -59.65 -11.13 -17.04
CA SER A 899 -60.75 -10.16 -17.11
C SER A 899 -61.74 -10.42 -18.24
N GLY A 900 -61.49 -11.42 -19.10
CA GLY A 900 -62.32 -11.72 -20.27
C GLY A 900 -62.25 -10.66 -21.37
N ALA A 901 -61.09 -10.02 -21.55
CA ALA A 901 -60.87 -9.07 -22.63
C ALA A 901 -60.95 -9.74 -24.02
N ALA A 902 -61.03 -8.94 -25.08
CA ALA A 902 -61.06 -9.46 -26.44
C ALA A 902 -59.71 -10.12 -26.81
N GLU A 903 -59.77 -11.19 -27.60
CA GLU A 903 -58.57 -11.92 -28.06
C GLU A 903 -57.57 -11.00 -28.78
N VAL A 904 -58.05 -9.99 -29.50
CA VAL A 904 -57.21 -8.99 -30.20
C VAL A 904 -56.35 -8.20 -29.22
N ASP A 905 -56.91 -7.81 -28.07
CA ASP A 905 -56.20 -7.03 -27.05
C ASP A 905 -55.13 -7.91 -26.39
N MET A 906 -55.47 -9.17 -26.09
CA MET A 906 -54.54 -10.15 -25.54
C MET A 906 -53.36 -10.43 -26.48
N ASN A 907 -53.64 -10.70 -27.76
CA ASN A 907 -52.62 -10.96 -28.79
C ASN A 907 -51.68 -9.76 -28.95
N THR A 908 -52.21 -8.55 -28.84
CA THR A 908 -51.42 -7.32 -28.89
C THR A 908 -50.49 -7.21 -27.68
N ALA A 909 -50.99 -7.44 -26.47
CA ALA A 909 -50.20 -7.35 -25.23
C ALA A 909 -49.04 -8.37 -25.22
N VAL A 910 -49.30 -9.64 -25.53
CA VAL A 910 -48.26 -10.69 -25.57
C VAL A 910 -47.25 -10.45 -26.69
N SER A 911 -47.68 -9.98 -27.86
CA SER A 911 -46.79 -9.62 -28.97
C SER A 911 -45.85 -8.47 -28.59
N MET A 912 -46.36 -7.46 -27.89
CA MET A 912 -45.54 -6.37 -27.37
C MET A 912 -44.53 -6.87 -26.33
N ALA A 913 -44.99 -7.63 -25.32
CA ALA A 913 -44.12 -8.21 -24.29
C ALA A 913 -42.97 -9.02 -24.92
N PHE A 914 -43.31 -9.92 -25.86
CA PHE A 914 -42.32 -10.77 -26.51
C PHE A 914 -41.34 -9.98 -27.37
N LYS A 915 -41.80 -8.95 -28.10
CA LYS A 915 -40.93 -8.06 -28.88
C LYS A 915 -39.96 -7.29 -27.98
N ARG A 916 -40.39 -6.85 -26.79
CA ARG A 916 -39.51 -6.22 -25.79
C ARG A 916 -38.45 -7.21 -25.29
N LEU A 917 -38.86 -8.42 -24.93
CA LEU A 917 -37.95 -9.50 -24.52
C LEU A 917 -36.90 -9.81 -25.60
N GLN A 918 -37.32 -9.99 -26.86
CA GLN A 918 -36.42 -10.27 -27.98
C GLN A 918 -35.39 -9.16 -28.21
N ARG A 919 -35.80 -7.89 -28.14
CA ARG A 919 -34.89 -6.75 -28.28
C ARG A 919 -33.82 -6.73 -27.20
N ARG A 920 -34.18 -7.05 -25.95
CA ARG A 920 -33.22 -7.15 -24.85
C ARG A 920 -32.30 -8.36 -25.06
N ALA A 921 -32.87 -9.52 -25.37
CA ALA A 921 -32.12 -10.75 -25.63
C ALA A 921 -31.11 -10.58 -26.79
N SER A 922 -31.47 -9.87 -27.87
CA SER A 922 -30.56 -9.66 -29.01
C SER A 922 -29.32 -8.83 -28.69
N ARG A 923 -29.28 -8.16 -27.52
CA ARG A 923 -28.11 -7.41 -27.05
C ARG A 923 -27.15 -8.26 -26.21
N ILE A 924 -27.56 -9.47 -25.80
CA ILE A 924 -26.72 -10.40 -25.04
C ILE A 924 -25.79 -11.11 -26.02
N ASP A 925 -24.49 -10.84 -25.91
CA ASP A 925 -23.48 -11.35 -26.86
C ASP A 925 -23.03 -12.81 -26.61
N ASP A 926 -23.25 -13.33 -25.39
CA ASP A 926 -22.95 -14.70 -25.02
C ASP A 926 -24.16 -15.62 -25.21
N ILE A 927 -23.99 -16.69 -25.97
CA ILE A 927 -25.06 -17.61 -26.38
C ILE A 927 -25.65 -18.35 -25.17
N GLU A 928 -24.82 -18.77 -24.20
CA GLU A 928 -25.29 -19.55 -23.05
C GLU A 928 -26.03 -18.66 -22.06
N ILE A 929 -25.55 -17.43 -21.82
CA ILE A 929 -26.25 -16.43 -21.00
C ILE A 929 -27.58 -16.04 -21.68
N ASN A 930 -27.59 -15.83 -23.00
CA ASN A 930 -28.81 -15.54 -23.74
C ASN A 930 -29.84 -16.67 -23.62
N LYS A 931 -29.39 -17.91 -23.79
CA LYS A 931 -30.24 -19.11 -23.65
C LYS A 931 -30.79 -19.25 -22.23
N ALA A 932 -29.99 -19.01 -21.20
CA ALA A 932 -30.45 -19.01 -19.82
C ALA A 932 -31.48 -17.90 -19.57
N PHE A 933 -31.19 -16.68 -20.02
CA PHE A 933 -32.08 -15.53 -19.89
C PHE A 933 -33.47 -15.77 -20.51
N LEU A 934 -33.54 -16.43 -21.67
CA LEU A 934 -34.81 -16.75 -22.31
C LEU A 934 -35.54 -17.95 -21.69
N ASN A 935 -34.81 -19.01 -21.31
CA ASN A 935 -35.43 -20.31 -20.99
C ASN A 935 -35.44 -20.67 -19.50
N ARG A 936 -34.61 -20.02 -18.68
CA ARG A 936 -34.46 -20.31 -17.24
C ARG A 936 -35.00 -19.19 -16.35
N HIS A 937 -34.99 -17.94 -16.83
CA HIS A 937 -35.62 -16.85 -16.08
C HIS A 937 -37.13 -17.07 -16.05
N TYR A 938 -37.71 -17.16 -14.86
CA TYR A 938 -39.08 -17.59 -14.59
C TYR A 938 -40.12 -16.86 -15.47
N TRP A 939 -40.11 -15.53 -15.43
CA TRP A 939 -41.06 -14.72 -16.19
C TRP A 939 -40.81 -14.74 -17.70
N ASN A 940 -39.55 -14.85 -18.12
CA ASN A 940 -39.22 -14.89 -19.55
C ASN A 940 -39.61 -16.24 -20.14
N GLN A 941 -39.41 -17.33 -19.40
CA GLN A 941 -39.85 -18.67 -19.78
C GLN A 941 -41.37 -18.72 -19.91
N ALA A 942 -42.09 -18.16 -18.94
CA ALA A 942 -43.55 -18.09 -18.97
C ALA A 942 -44.04 -17.29 -20.20
N LEU A 943 -43.45 -16.12 -20.47
CA LEU A 943 -43.73 -15.33 -21.66
C LEU A 943 -43.39 -16.07 -22.97
N CYS A 944 -42.28 -16.80 -23.04
CA CYS A 944 -41.92 -17.59 -24.21
C CYS A 944 -42.89 -18.74 -24.49
N LEU A 945 -43.45 -19.37 -23.46
CA LEU A 945 -44.48 -20.40 -23.60
C LEU A 945 -45.77 -19.81 -24.20
N GLU A 946 -46.25 -18.70 -23.65
CA GLU A 946 -47.43 -18.01 -24.17
C GLU A 946 -47.21 -17.51 -25.60
N ALA A 947 -46.05 -16.93 -25.91
CA ALA A 947 -45.70 -16.49 -27.26
C ALA A 947 -45.73 -17.64 -28.28
N LYS A 948 -45.39 -18.87 -27.87
CA LYS A 948 -45.50 -20.07 -28.70
C LYS A 948 -46.95 -20.49 -28.93
N GLU A 949 -47.81 -20.40 -27.92
CA GLU A 949 -49.25 -20.67 -28.06
C GLU A 949 -49.92 -19.71 -29.04
N HIS A 950 -49.50 -18.44 -29.01
CA HIS A 950 -49.94 -17.37 -29.91
C HIS A 950 -49.24 -17.36 -31.28
N LYS A 951 -48.40 -18.36 -31.58
CA LYS A 951 -47.67 -18.52 -32.87
C LYS A 951 -46.78 -17.32 -33.23
N LEU A 952 -46.17 -16.70 -32.22
CA LEU A 952 -45.18 -15.63 -32.39
C LEU A 952 -43.74 -16.16 -32.57
N ILE A 953 -43.52 -17.45 -32.30
CA ILE A 953 -42.22 -18.17 -32.37
C ILE A 953 -42.36 -19.43 -33.23
#